data_AF-A0A947ZSL1-F1
#
_entry.id   AF-A0A947ZSL1-F1
#
_cell.length_a   1.000
_cell.length_b   1.000
_cell.length_c   1.000
_cell.angle_alpha   90.00
_cell.angle_beta   90.00
_cell.angle_gamma   90.00
#
_symmetry.space_group_name_H-M   'P 1'
#
loop_
_entity.id
_entity.type
_entity.pdbx_description
1 polymer ?
#
loop_
_entity_poly.entity_id
_entity_poly.type
_entity_poly.pdbx_seq_one_letter_code
_entity_poly.pdbx_strand_id
1 'polypeptide(L)'
;MAQPTSRPLMSASEYDYPPFALVKPDGSADGFSVDLLRAVVEETGMEIEFAVGPWHEIKQELTDGKIDVLPLVSYSDERAKYFDFSASYLRMHGTIFVREGNKEIKDEKDLKGKKVAVMRGDTAHEYAIESNLTDELVLTRSYDEALRLLSKGKCDAVLIQQIVGWQLLKKMGITNLVDVMDFDSTSLKPQGKPLLGFEQKFCFAVHQGDSELLSKLNEGLAIVIADGTYASLYDKWFGPILPSPSPSAKEVLRVALFIIIPIVILICIIALFLMKREVRNKTAILRNEIFERTQAQLELNDEKDRYTSLFEAVMGPLLVADADTGIIVECNHVAEAFFGRSRSGLVGLHQSELHVDAQGLPERRALTQDFKKAKVLPGKVEEVFLRCADDNVLLVAIKAKTFRYHGQTLQLGIFRDITEAWEAEQALRKSKDLYQTLLQGLPDIIMRFDREGRHLFASEKVEKLAGISVEQFIGKTHRELGFPEEQCDFWEASIRQVFEMGRPVISEFTFEGLVGTIVFDWRLLPETDKQGAVLSVLSISRDVTEHRRLQHDYQILFDKMLDGFALHEIIFDAAGKPVDYRFLTINPAFEQLTGISTEAVVGKTVLEVLPNTEPYWIETYGQVALTGTPTVFEQYSNELEKHFIVTAFLAAPNQFACIFHDITSLKKAEEELM
;
A
#
# COMPACT_ATOMS: atom_id res chain seq x y z
N MET A 1 33.64 -31.46 -17.51
CA MET A 1 33.49 -31.86 -16.10
C MET A 1 32.00 -32.07 -15.88
N ALA A 2 31.61 -33.27 -15.47
CA ALA A 2 30.21 -33.62 -15.24
C ALA A 2 29.66 -32.85 -14.02
N GLN A 3 28.46 -32.28 -14.15
CA GLN A 3 27.68 -31.77 -13.01
C GLN A 3 27.40 -32.93 -12.06
N PRO A 4 27.59 -32.80 -10.74
CA PRO A 4 27.06 -33.77 -9.80
C PRO A 4 25.54 -33.64 -9.81
N THR A 5 24.85 -34.62 -10.39
CA THR A 5 23.42 -34.82 -10.22
C THR A 5 23.16 -35.18 -8.75
N SER A 6 22.88 -34.19 -7.90
CA SER A 6 22.37 -34.45 -6.55
C SER A 6 20.96 -35.03 -6.68
N ARG A 7 20.68 -36.16 -6.03
CA ARG A 7 19.32 -36.70 -5.94
C ARG A 7 18.39 -35.64 -5.31
N PRO A 8 17.12 -35.52 -5.73
CA PRO A 8 16.17 -34.66 -5.05
C PRO A 8 16.03 -35.11 -3.59
N LEU A 9 15.87 -34.15 -2.68
CA LEU A 9 15.58 -34.40 -1.28
C LEU A 9 14.21 -35.06 -1.17
N MET A 10 14.13 -36.13 -0.38
CA MET A 10 12.86 -36.78 -0.07
C MET A 10 12.29 -36.20 1.22
N SER A 11 11.06 -35.71 1.15
CA SER A 11 10.31 -35.19 2.28
C SER A 11 8.97 -35.90 2.39
N ALA A 12 8.27 -35.71 3.50
CA ALA A 12 6.93 -36.25 3.69
C ALA A 12 5.99 -35.26 4.37
N SER A 13 4.71 -35.33 4.03
CA SER A 13 3.64 -34.53 4.62
C SER A 13 2.60 -35.42 5.30
N GLU A 14 2.08 -34.96 6.43
CA GLU A 14 0.94 -35.60 7.09
C GLU A 14 -0.35 -35.47 6.25
N TYR A 15 -1.27 -36.43 6.41
CA TYR A 15 -2.58 -36.46 5.75
C TYR A 15 -3.48 -35.24 6.00
N ASP A 16 -3.60 -34.75 7.24
CA ASP A 16 -4.65 -33.76 7.55
C ASP A 16 -4.31 -32.91 8.77
N TYR A 17 -3.45 -31.93 8.56
CA TYR A 17 -3.07 -30.92 9.56
C TYR A 17 -3.23 -29.50 8.98
N PRO A 18 -4.47 -29.07 8.67
CA PRO A 18 -4.72 -27.80 7.99
C PRO A 18 -4.43 -26.58 8.88
N PRO A 19 -3.97 -25.45 8.30
CA PRO A 19 -3.60 -25.23 6.89
C PRO A 19 -2.14 -25.61 6.55
N PHE A 20 -1.44 -26.31 7.45
CA PHE A 20 0.01 -26.49 7.37
C PHE A 20 0.45 -27.68 6.51
N ALA A 21 -0.29 -28.79 6.59
CA ALA A 21 -0.10 -30.00 5.81
C ALA A 21 -1.47 -30.53 5.36
N LEU A 22 -1.60 -30.68 4.05
CA LEU A 22 -2.83 -31.01 3.34
C LEU A 22 -2.49 -31.98 2.20
N VAL A 23 -3.51 -32.69 1.74
CA VAL A 23 -3.40 -33.59 0.59
C VAL A 23 -4.36 -33.10 -0.49
N LYS A 24 -3.81 -32.82 -1.67
CA LYS A 24 -4.60 -32.46 -2.85
C LYS A 24 -5.42 -33.66 -3.34
N PRO A 25 -6.48 -33.43 -4.13
CA PRO A 25 -7.26 -34.51 -4.73
C PRO A 25 -6.46 -35.47 -5.61
N ASP A 26 -5.31 -35.03 -6.13
CA ASP A 26 -4.38 -35.85 -6.93
C ASP A 26 -3.41 -36.70 -6.08
N GLY A 27 -3.46 -36.59 -4.75
CA GLY A 27 -2.62 -37.32 -3.81
C GLY A 27 -1.30 -36.62 -3.46
N SER A 28 -1.02 -35.43 -4.01
CA SER A 28 0.19 -34.67 -3.70
C SER A 28 0.08 -33.85 -2.40
N ALA A 29 1.22 -33.59 -1.77
CA ALA A 29 1.32 -32.78 -0.56
C ALA A 29 1.09 -31.28 -0.84
N ASP A 30 0.41 -30.60 0.09
CA ASP A 30 0.08 -29.17 0.02
C ASP A 30 0.04 -28.58 1.42
N GLY A 31 -0.11 -27.26 1.52
CA GLY A 31 -0.19 -26.54 2.80
C GLY A 31 0.99 -25.63 3.05
N PHE A 32 0.86 -24.78 4.07
CA PHE A 32 1.83 -23.75 4.37
C PHE A 32 3.25 -24.28 4.56
N SER A 33 3.43 -25.36 5.31
CA SER A 33 4.77 -25.87 5.65
C SER A 33 5.40 -26.63 4.48
N VAL A 34 4.56 -27.23 3.62
CA VAL A 34 5.00 -27.85 2.36
C VAL A 34 5.47 -26.80 1.38
N ASP A 35 4.69 -25.72 1.20
CA ASP A 35 5.06 -24.60 0.34
C ASP A 35 6.29 -23.86 0.87
N LEU A 36 6.39 -23.67 2.19
CA LEU A 36 7.54 -23.01 2.81
C LEU A 36 8.81 -23.83 2.63
N LEU A 37 8.77 -25.15 2.90
CA LEU A 37 9.93 -26.00 2.68
C LEU A 37 10.34 -26.03 1.19
N ARG A 38 9.37 -26.04 0.27
CA ARG A 38 9.66 -25.98 -1.16
C ARG A 38 10.38 -24.69 -1.53
N ALA A 39 9.90 -23.53 -1.08
CA ALA A 39 10.54 -22.24 -1.32
C ALA A 39 11.96 -22.19 -0.73
N VAL A 40 12.14 -22.69 0.49
CA VAL A 40 13.46 -22.74 1.16
C VAL A 40 14.45 -23.61 0.40
N VAL A 41 14.02 -24.78 -0.08
CA VAL A 41 14.87 -25.69 -0.84
C VAL A 41 15.20 -25.12 -2.22
N GLU A 42 14.24 -24.50 -2.90
CA GLU A 42 14.45 -23.83 -4.20
C GLU A 42 15.49 -22.70 -4.11
N GLU A 43 15.44 -21.87 -3.07
CA GLU A 43 16.43 -20.79 -2.84
C GLU A 43 17.85 -21.31 -2.63
N THR A 44 17.99 -22.53 -2.09
CA THR A 44 19.29 -23.19 -1.91
C THR A 44 19.78 -23.97 -3.13
N GLY A 45 19.04 -23.91 -4.25
CA GLY A 45 19.38 -24.59 -5.50
C GLY A 45 19.22 -26.12 -5.47
N MET A 46 18.43 -26.64 -4.54
CA MET A 46 18.12 -28.06 -4.40
C MET A 46 16.72 -28.38 -4.95
N GLU A 47 16.45 -29.65 -5.24
CA GLU A 47 15.11 -30.13 -5.61
C GLU A 47 14.52 -30.98 -4.47
N ILE A 48 13.19 -30.98 -4.32
CA ILE A 48 12.48 -31.71 -3.27
C ILE A 48 11.23 -32.42 -3.79
N GLU A 49 11.04 -33.66 -3.33
CA GLU A 49 9.84 -34.46 -3.56
C GLU A 49 9.12 -34.74 -2.23
N PHE A 50 7.80 -34.91 -2.28
CA PHE A 50 6.99 -35.14 -1.09
C PHE A 50 6.19 -36.45 -1.19
N ALA A 51 6.40 -37.33 -0.21
CA ALA A 51 5.50 -38.42 0.11
C ALA A 51 4.37 -37.94 1.04
N VAL A 52 3.31 -38.74 1.16
CA VAL A 52 2.18 -38.45 2.06
C VAL A 52 1.88 -39.68 2.90
N GLY A 53 1.86 -39.53 4.22
CA GLY A 53 1.64 -40.63 5.16
C GLY A 53 1.08 -40.15 6.50
N PRO A 54 0.72 -41.08 7.41
CA PRO A 54 0.30 -40.71 8.75
C PRO A 54 1.52 -40.30 9.60
N TRP A 55 1.34 -39.34 10.52
CA TRP A 55 2.41 -38.75 11.33
C TRP A 55 3.41 -39.76 11.91
N HIS A 56 2.91 -40.80 12.58
CA HIS A 56 3.76 -41.81 13.20
C HIS A 56 4.62 -42.61 12.22
N GLU A 57 4.18 -42.81 10.98
CA GLU A 57 4.95 -43.51 9.95
C GLU A 57 6.01 -42.58 9.37
N ILE A 58 5.64 -41.36 8.96
CA ILE A 58 6.59 -40.40 8.38
C ILE A 58 7.66 -39.96 9.37
N LYS A 59 7.32 -39.85 10.67
CA LYS A 59 8.28 -39.63 11.75
C LYS A 59 9.29 -40.78 11.83
N GLN A 60 8.81 -42.03 11.77
CA GLN A 60 9.68 -43.21 11.79
C GLN A 60 10.54 -43.29 10.52
N GLU A 61 10.01 -42.90 9.37
CA GLU A 61 10.76 -42.84 8.11
C GLU A 61 11.92 -41.84 8.16
N LEU A 62 11.76 -40.70 8.86
CA LEU A 62 12.87 -39.76 9.09
C LEU A 62 13.93 -40.39 10.00
N THR A 63 13.51 -41.07 11.07
CA THR A 63 14.42 -41.79 11.98
C THR A 63 15.16 -42.93 11.27
N ASP A 64 14.49 -43.62 10.34
CA ASP A 64 15.08 -44.70 9.55
C ASP A 64 15.98 -44.18 8.40
N GLY A 65 16.01 -42.87 8.15
CA GLY A 65 16.75 -42.24 7.04
C GLY A 65 16.14 -42.51 5.66
N LYS A 66 14.86 -42.86 5.57
CA LYS A 66 14.13 -43.04 4.30
C LYS A 66 13.68 -41.73 3.68
N ILE A 67 13.45 -40.72 4.52
CA ILE A 67 13.22 -39.33 4.12
C ILE A 67 14.30 -38.46 4.74
N ASP A 68 14.67 -37.39 4.04
CA ASP A 68 15.80 -36.52 4.37
C ASP A 68 15.37 -35.37 5.30
N VAL A 69 14.13 -34.86 5.14
CA VAL A 69 13.61 -33.71 5.91
C VAL A 69 12.10 -33.81 6.12
N LEU A 70 11.62 -33.36 7.28
CA LEU A 70 10.20 -33.14 7.54
C LEU A 70 9.89 -31.63 7.59
N PRO A 71 8.82 -31.17 6.90
CA PRO A 71 8.47 -29.75 6.80
C PRO A 71 7.85 -29.21 8.07
N LEU A 72 7.19 -30.04 8.88
CA LEU A 72 6.37 -29.61 10.01
C LEU A 72 6.60 -30.53 11.20
N VAL A 73 7.53 -30.15 12.08
CA VAL A 73 7.78 -30.87 13.33
C VAL A 73 7.84 -29.88 14.47
N SER A 74 7.10 -30.17 15.54
CA SER A 74 7.24 -29.43 16.79
C SER A 74 8.51 -29.87 17.51
N TYR A 75 9.31 -28.89 17.92
CA TYR A 75 10.47 -29.10 18.78
C TYR A 75 10.03 -29.68 20.13
N SER A 76 10.72 -30.73 20.58
CA SER A 76 10.68 -31.22 21.96
C SER A 76 12.02 -31.82 22.35
N ASP A 77 12.36 -31.77 23.64
CA ASP A 77 13.62 -32.31 24.15
C ASP A 77 13.72 -33.84 23.94
N GLU A 78 12.59 -34.53 23.86
CA GLU A 78 12.56 -35.95 23.49
C GLU A 78 13.00 -36.17 22.04
N ARG A 79 12.53 -35.34 21.10
CA ARG A 79 12.82 -35.47 19.67
C ARG A 79 14.20 -34.96 19.30
N ALA A 80 14.73 -33.99 20.04
CA ALA A 80 16.11 -33.52 19.90
C ALA A 80 17.16 -34.62 20.13
N LYS A 81 16.77 -35.76 20.71
CA LYS A 81 17.64 -36.94 20.86
C LYS A 81 17.91 -37.68 19.55
N TYR A 82 17.08 -37.48 18.52
CA TYR A 82 17.16 -38.21 17.26
C TYR A 82 16.95 -37.36 15.99
N PHE A 83 16.57 -36.09 16.13
CA PHE A 83 16.47 -35.13 15.04
C PHE A 83 17.21 -33.83 15.36
N ASP A 84 17.76 -33.21 14.32
CA ASP A 84 18.21 -31.82 14.41
C ASP A 84 17.15 -30.90 13.80
N PHE A 85 17.01 -29.69 14.35
CA PHE A 85 15.92 -28.78 14.02
C PHE A 85 16.42 -27.45 13.43
N SER A 86 15.69 -26.94 12.43
CA SER A 86 15.90 -25.58 11.93
C SER A 86 15.50 -24.55 12.98
N ALA A 87 15.83 -23.29 12.71
CA ALA A 87 15.18 -22.16 13.38
C ALA A 87 13.65 -22.31 13.28
N SER A 88 12.95 -22.00 14.37
CA SER A 88 11.49 -22.08 14.40
C SER A 88 10.89 -21.01 13.51
N TYR A 89 10.10 -21.43 12.53
CA TYR A 89 9.44 -20.54 11.59
C TYR A 89 7.98 -20.24 11.97
N LEU A 90 7.44 -20.92 12.98
CA LEU A 90 6.05 -20.79 13.40
C LEU A 90 5.87 -21.20 14.85
N ARG A 91 5.10 -20.40 15.61
CA ARG A 91 4.71 -20.70 17.00
C ARG A 91 3.20 -20.75 17.14
N MET A 92 2.70 -21.75 17.87
CA MET A 92 1.27 -21.97 18.04
C MET A 92 0.92 -22.36 19.47
N HIS A 93 -0.31 -22.04 19.86
CA HIS A 93 -0.87 -22.46 21.14
C HIS A 93 -1.98 -23.49 20.91
N GLY A 94 -2.00 -24.51 21.76
CA GLY A 94 -3.11 -25.45 21.78
C GLY A 94 -4.34 -24.93 22.52
N THR A 95 -5.44 -25.63 22.31
CA THR A 95 -6.73 -25.41 22.95
C THR A 95 -7.44 -26.73 23.25
N ILE A 96 -8.54 -26.63 23.98
CA ILE A 96 -9.43 -27.74 24.34
C ILE A 96 -10.75 -27.54 23.59
N PHE A 97 -11.14 -28.51 22.79
CA PHE A 97 -12.49 -28.58 22.23
C PHE A 97 -13.39 -29.46 23.09
N VAL A 98 -14.61 -29.00 23.28
CA VAL A 98 -15.67 -29.69 24.02
C VAL A 98 -16.99 -29.64 23.23
N ARG A 99 -17.99 -30.43 23.62
CA ARG A 99 -19.33 -30.31 23.02
C ARG A 99 -20.02 -29.02 23.45
N GLU A 100 -20.82 -28.45 22.55
CA GLU A 100 -21.67 -27.31 22.84
C GLU A 100 -22.60 -27.61 24.03
N GLY A 101 -22.68 -26.67 24.97
CA GLY A 101 -23.42 -26.84 26.23
C GLY A 101 -22.66 -27.54 27.36
N ASN A 102 -21.38 -27.89 27.16
CA ASN A 102 -20.51 -28.36 28.25
C ASN A 102 -20.37 -27.28 29.35
N LYS A 103 -20.50 -27.68 30.61
CA LYS A 103 -20.36 -26.81 31.78
C LYS A 103 -19.23 -27.23 32.72
N GLU A 104 -18.65 -28.41 32.47
CA GLU A 104 -17.72 -29.06 33.40
C GLU A 104 -16.25 -28.75 33.10
N ILE A 105 -15.89 -28.58 31.82
CA ILE A 105 -14.50 -28.36 31.39
C ILE A 105 -14.36 -26.93 30.92
N LYS A 106 -13.62 -26.10 31.68
CA LYS A 106 -13.38 -24.68 31.41
C LYS A 106 -11.91 -24.34 31.28
N ASP A 107 -11.04 -25.16 31.87
CA ASP A 107 -9.61 -25.05 31.70
C ASP A 107 -8.93 -26.42 31.81
N GLU A 108 -7.60 -26.42 31.72
CA GLU A 108 -6.76 -27.61 31.79
C GLU A 108 -6.98 -28.45 33.06
N LYS A 109 -7.27 -27.81 34.20
CA LYS A 109 -7.37 -28.48 35.50
C LYS A 109 -8.62 -29.34 35.59
N ASP A 110 -9.64 -29.01 34.81
CA ASP A 110 -10.91 -29.74 34.74
C ASP A 110 -10.81 -31.03 33.91
N LEU A 111 -9.68 -31.29 33.25
CA LEU A 111 -9.47 -32.48 32.43
C LEU A 111 -9.16 -33.74 33.25
N LYS A 112 -8.84 -33.60 34.55
CA LYS A 112 -8.52 -34.76 35.40
C LYS A 112 -9.73 -35.68 35.55
N GLY A 113 -9.55 -36.97 35.26
CA GLY A 113 -10.63 -37.97 35.28
C GLY A 113 -11.62 -37.88 34.12
N LYS A 114 -11.32 -37.09 33.07
CA LYS A 114 -12.13 -36.99 31.83
C LYS A 114 -11.49 -37.80 30.70
N LYS A 115 -12.31 -38.28 29.75
CA LYS A 115 -11.79 -38.92 28.54
C LYS A 115 -11.28 -37.87 27.57
N VAL A 116 -9.97 -37.71 27.48
CA VAL A 116 -9.34 -36.72 26.58
C VAL A 116 -8.78 -37.43 25.36
N ALA A 117 -9.22 -37.03 24.17
CA ALA A 117 -8.72 -37.56 22.92
C ALA A 117 -7.53 -36.74 22.41
N VAL A 118 -6.48 -37.43 21.99
CA VAL A 118 -5.23 -36.87 21.44
C VAL A 118 -4.74 -37.73 20.29
N MET A 119 -4.02 -37.11 19.34
CA MET A 119 -3.40 -37.85 18.24
C MET A 119 -2.18 -38.64 18.74
N ARG A 120 -2.12 -39.93 18.42
CA ARG A 120 -1.05 -40.82 18.88
C ARG A 120 0.32 -40.32 18.43
N GLY A 121 1.21 -40.09 19.39
CA GLY A 121 2.62 -39.74 19.14
C GLY A 121 2.83 -38.31 18.65
N ASP A 122 1.79 -37.48 18.69
CA ASP A 122 1.93 -36.03 18.51
C ASP A 122 2.16 -35.34 19.86
N THR A 123 2.52 -34.08 19.80
CA THR A 123 2.83 -33.21 20.93
C THR A 123 1.69 -33.08 21.93
N ALA A 124 0.42 -33.10 21.47
CA ALA A 124 -0.71 -33.11 22.40
C ALA A 124 -0.73 -34.38 23.27
N HIS A 125 -0.27 -35.51 22.72
CA HIS A 125 -0.14 -36.76 23.45
C HIS A 125 1.05 -36.75 24.40
N GLU A 126 2.21 -36.24 23.97
CA GLU A 126 3.40 -36.03 24.82
C GLU A 126 3.06 -35.10 26.00
N TYR A 127 2.49 -33.92 25.71
CA TYR A 127 2.07 -32.94 26.71
C TYR A 127 1.08 -33.51 27.72
N ALA A 128 0.09 -34.28 27.25
CA ALA A 128 -0.92 -34.86 28.13
C ALA A 128 -0.34 -35.89 29.11
N ILE A 129 0.72 -36.60 28.72
CA ILE A 129 1.44 -37.55 29.57
C ILE A 129 2.32 -36.80 30.57
N GLU A 130 3.15 -35.88 30.10
CA GLU A 130 4.11 -35.14 30.93
C GLU A 130 3.42 -34.31 32.01
N SER A 131 2.31 -33.67 31.65
CA SER A 131 1.52 -32.83 32.56
C SER A 131 0.55 -33.63 33.43
N ASN A 132 0.50 -34.96 33.28
CA ASN A 132 -0.46 -35.85 33.96
C ASN A 132 -1.92 -35.37 33.81
N LEU A 133 -2.26 -34.95 32.58
CA LEU A 133 -3.42 -34.14 32.25
C LEU A 133 -4.75 -34.85 32.56
N THR A 134 -4.80 -36.16 32.29
CA THR A 134 -5.92 -37.03 32.65
C THR A 134 -5.45 -38.45 32.89
N ASP A 135 -6.30 -39.24 33.54
CA ASP A 135 -6.10 -40.68 33.78
C ASP A 135 -6.70 -41.54 32.65
N GLU A 136 -7.49 -40.94 31.74
CA GLU A 136 -8.16 -41.64 30.62
C GLU A 136 -7.87 -40.99 29.24
N LEU A 137 -6.72 -41.33 28.64
CA LEU A 137 -6.36 -40.89 27.29
C LEU A 137 -6.96 -41.78 26.18
N VAL A 138 -7.54 -41.15 25.17
CA VAL A 138 -8.07 -41.80 23.97
C VAL A 138 -7.16 -41.48 22.77
N LEU A 139 -6.37 -42.46 22.33
CA LEU A 139 -5.41 -42.27 21.24
C LEU A 139 -6.06 -42.50 19.87
N THR A 140 -6.02 -41.50 19.00
CA THR A 140 -6.53 -41.58 17.62
C THR A 140 -5.41 -41.56 16.58
N ARG A 141 -5.75 -41.88 15.33
CA ARG A 141 -4.81 -41.82 14.20
C ARG A 141 -4.70 -40.44 13.57
N SER A 142 -5.74 -39.62 13.71
CA SER A 142 -5.80 -38.24 13.23
C SER A 142 -6.67 -37.37 14.13
N TYR A 143 -6.55 -36.06 13.98
CA TYR A 143 -7.42 -35.10 14.66
C TYR A 143 -8.85 -35.08 14.11
N ASP A 144 -9.07 -35.37 12.82
CA ASP A 144 -10.41 -35.60 12.26
C ASP A 144 -11.14 -36.71 13.04
N GLU A 145 -10.46 -37.84 13.30
CA GLU A 145 -11.01 -38.94 14.09
C GLU A 145 -11.33 -38.48 15.52
N ALA A 146 -10.41 -37.77 16.18
CA ALA A 146 -10.60 -37.25 17.53
C ALA A 146 -11.82 -36.34 17.65
N LEU A 147 -11.98 -35.38 16.73
CA LEU A 147 -13.13 -34.47 16.71
C LEU A 147 -14.44 -35.19 16.39
N ARG A 148 -14.44 -36.23 15.54
CA ARG A 148 -15.63 -37.08 15.32
C ARG A 148 -16.03 -37.85 16.57
N LEU A 149 -15.06 -38.37 17.34
CA LEU A 149 -15.33 -39.06 18.60
C LEU A 149 -15.95 -38.10 19.62
N LEU A 150 -15.44 -36.88 19.72
CA LEU A 150 -15.95 -35.84 20.60
C LEU A 150 -17.38 -35.44 20.23
N SER A 151 -17.63 -35.19 18.94
CA SER A 151 -18.96 -34.82 18.42
C SER A 151 -20.00 -35.93 18.68
N LYS A 152 -19.59 -37.20 18.64
CA LYS A 152 -20.44 -38.37 18.93
C LYS A 152 -20.62 -38.70 20.42
N GLY A 153 -19.99 -37.96 21.33
CA GLY A 153 -20.12 -38.24 22.76
C GLY A 153 -19.19 -39.32 23.31
N LYS A 154 -18.20 -39.79 22.53
CA LYS A 154 -17.34 -40.92 22.92
C LYS A 154 -16.13 -40.52 23.78
N CYS A 155 -15.74 -39.25 23.76
CA CYS A 155 -14.79 -38.62 24.66
C CYS A 155 -15.36 -37.30 25.15
N ASP A 156 -14.75 -36.72 26.18
CA ASP A 156 -15.23 -35.51 26.86
C ASP A 156 -14.55 -34.24 26.33
N ALA A 157 -13.28 -34.36 25.90
CA ALA A 157 -12.51 -33.27 25.33
C ALA A 157 -11.53 -33.76 24.25
N VAL A 158 -11.10 -32.84 23.39
CA VAL A 158 -9.98 -33.03 22.45
C VAL A 158 -8.96 -31.94 22.69
N LEU A 159 -7.70 -32.32 22.93
CA LEU A 159 -6.57 -31.38 23.00
C LEU A 159 -5.92 -31.30 21.63
N ILE A 160 -5.89 -30.10 21.04
CA ILE A 160 -5.44 -29.83 19.66
C ILE A 160 -5.06 -28.36 19.51
N GLN A 161 -4.29 -28.03 18.49
CA GLN A 161 -4.00 -26.67 18.08
C GLN A 161 -5.25 -25.94 17.62
N GLN A 162 -5.41 -24.69 18.07
CA GLN A 162 -6.66 -23.94 17.89
C GLN A 162 -7.10 -23.83 16.44
N ILE A 163 -6.20 -23.35 15.55
CA ILE A 163 -6.52 -23.17 14.14
C ILE A 163 -6.78 -24.50 13.41
N VAL A 164 -6.07 -25.57 13.79
CA VAL A 164 -6.23 -26.91 13.20
C VAL A 164 -7.63 -27.44 13.54
N GLY A 165 -8.03 -27.29 14.81
CA GLY A 165 -9.37 -27.63 15.27
C GLY A 165 -10.46 -26.89 14.49
N TRP A 166 -10.38 -25.56 14.38
CA TRP A 166 -11.37 -24.78 13.62
C TRP A 166 -11.43 -25.14 12.14
N GLN A 167 -10.29 -25.35 11.50
CA GLN A 167 -10.24 -25.75 10.09
C GLN A 167 -10.88 -27.11 9.86
N LEU A 168 -10.58 -28.09 10.73
CA LEU A 168 -11.19 -29.42 10.64
C LEU A 168 -12.70 -29.37 10.89
N LEU A 169 -13.17 -28.63 11.92
CA LEU A 169 -14.60 -28.45 12.17
C LEU A 169 -15.33 -27.85 10.96
N LYS A 170 -14.76 -26.80 10.35
CA LYS A 170 -15.29 -26.17 9.14
C LYS A 170 -15.30 -27.12 7.95
N LYS A 171 -14.20 -27.85 7.71
CA LYS A 171 -14.05 -28.84 6.63
C LYS A 171 -15.08 -29.97 6.76
N MET A 172 -15.33 -30.43 7.98
CA MET A 172 -16.22 -31.57 8.27
C MET A 172 -17.69 -31.15 8.44
N GLY A 173 -17.98 -29.85 8.53
CA GLY A 173 -19.32 -29.31 8.80
C GLY A 173 -19.83 -29.64 10.20
N ILE A 174 -18.94 -29.79 11.19
CA ILE A 174 -19.30 -30.08 12.58
C ILE A 174 -19.51 -28.76 13.32
N THR A 175 -20.73 -28.51 13.81
CA THR A 175 -21.10 -27.27 14.50
C THR A 175 -21.38 -27.44 15.99
N ASN A 176 -21.48 -28.69 16.47
CA ASN A 176 -21.83 -28.99 17.87
C ASN A 176 -20.63 -29.04 18.82
N LEU A 177 -19.47 -28.54 18.39
CA LEU A 177 -18.23 -28.49 19.15
C LEU A 177 -17.81 -27.04 19.31
N VAL A 178 -17.36 -26.68 20.50
CA VAL A 178 -16.93 -25.33 20.87
C VAL A 178 -15.52 -25.38 21.44
N ASP A 179 -14.77 -24.32 21.18
CA ASP A 179 -13.47 -24.06 21.78
C ASP A 179 -13.69 -23.50 23.19
N VAL A 180 -13.04 -24.09 24.19
CA VAL A 180 -13.11 -23.64 25.59
C VAL A 180 -12.54 -22.23 25.77
N MET A 181 -11.71 -21.76 24.84
CA MET A 181 -11.01 -20.47 24.90
C MET A 181 -11.81 -19.28 24.36
N ASP A 182 -13.02 -19.54 23.83
CA ASP A 182 -14.02 -18.62 23.25
C ASP A 182 -13.45 -17.32 22.63
N PHE A 183 -13.37 -17.30 21.30
CA PHE A 183 -13.26 -16.06 20.54
C PHE A 183 -14.68 -15.64 20.17
N ASP A 184 -15.17 -14.55 20.76
CA ASP A 184 -16.35 -13.89 20.25
C ASP A 184 -16.07 -13.50 18.79
N SER A 185 -16.86 -14.09 17.88
CA SER A 185 -16.82 -13.90 16.43
C SER A 185 -16.85 -12.43 16.00
N THR A 186 -17.18 -11.51 16.92
CA THR A 186 -17.26 -10.07 16.67
C THR A 186 -16.14 -9.23 17.27
N SER A 187 -15.32 -9.74 18.20
CA SER A 187 -14.44 -8.86 19.00
C SER A 187 -12.96 -9.25 19.11
N LEU A 188 -12.49 -10.33 18.48
CA LEU A 188 -11.06 -10.71 18.39
C LEU A 188 -10.31 -10.71 19.74
N LYS A 189 -11.02 -10.77 20.88
CA LYS A 189 -10.45 -10.85 22.22
C LYS A 189 -10.71 -12.24 22.79
N PRO A 190 -9.67 -12.99 23.19
CA PRO A 190 -9.85 -14.27 23.86
C PRO A 190 -10.51 -14.04 25.22
N GLN A 191 -11.57 -14.80 25.54
CA GLN A 191 -12.21 -14.76 26.86
C GLN A 191 -11.66 -15.83 27.83
N GLY A 192 -10.81 -16.75 27.35
CA GLY A 192 -10.13 -17.78 28.16
C GLY A 192 -8.67 -17.46 28.53
N LYS A 193 -8.12 -18.21 29.49
CA LYS A 193 -6.68 -18.17 29.81
C LYS A 193 -5.92 -19.11 28.87
N PRO A 194 -4.87 -18.66 28.15
CA PRO A 194 -3.98 -19.52 27.37
C PRO A 194 -3.58 -20.78 28.14
N LEU A 195 -3.54 -21.93 27.46
CA LEU A 195 -2.81 -23.10 27.96
C LEU A 195 -1.33 -22.72 28.01
N LEU A 196 -0.92 -22.13 29.13
CA LEU A 196 0.39 -21.50 29.35
C LEU A 196 1.57 -22.48 29.18
N GLY A 197 1.31 -23.80 29.11
CA GLY A 197 2.32 -24.85 28.90
C GLY A 197 2.30 -25.55 27.54
N PHE A 198 1.25 -25.39 26.72
CA PHE A 198 1.13 -26.08 25.42
C PHE A 198 1.41 -25.13 24.25
N GLU A 199 2.64 -24.62 24.22
CA GLU A 199 3.22 -23.87 23.11
C GLU A 199 4.03 -24.83 22.21
N GLN A 200 3.80 -24.76 20.90
CA GLN A 200 4.54 -25.53 19.92
C GLN A 200 5.35 -24.62 19.02
N LYS A 201 6.65 -24.87 18.97
CA LYS A 201 7.59 -24.26 18.03
C LYS A 201 7.77 -25.22 16.87
N PHE A 202 7.23 -24.87 15.71
CA PHE A 202 7.38 -25.66 14.50
C PHE A 202 8.67 -25.29 13.79
N CYS A 203 9.40 -26.32 13.38
CA CYS A 203 10.68 -26.29 12.69
C CYS A 203 10.67 -27.30 11.54
N PHE A 204 11.64 -27.18 10.64
CA PHE A 204 12.07 -28.30 9.81
C PHE A 204 12.89 -29.25 10.68
N ALA A 205 12.71 -30.56 10.47
CA ALA A 205 13.50 -31.57 11.16
C ALA A 205 14.28 -32.40 10.15
N VAL A 206 15.55 -32.64 10.42
CA VAL A 206 16.42 -33.54 9.66
C VAL A 206 16.93 -34.65 10.58
N HIS A 207 17.54 -35.68 9.99
CA HIS A 207 18.20 -36.72 10.77
C HIS A 207 19.32 -36.10 11.63
N GLN A 208 19.45 -36.56 12.88
CA GLN A 208 20.53 -36.12 13.76
C GLN A 208 21.91 -36.29 13.11
N GLY A 209 22.72 -35.24 13.15
CA GLY A 209 24.06 -35.19 12.56
C GLY A 209 24.10 -34.73 11.10
N ASP A 210 22.97 -34.45 10.46
CA ASP A 210 22.93 -33.86 9.11
C ASP A 210 23.05 -32.33 9.14
N SER A 211 24.17 -31.86 9.69
CA SER A 211 24.43 -30.43 9.87
C SER A 211 24.57 -29.68 8.54
N GLU A 212 24.96 -30.38 7.46
CA GLU A 212 25.06 -29.77 6.13
C GLU A 212 23.68 -29.42 5.57
N LEU A 213 22.74 -30.37 5.58
CA LEU A 213 21.37 -30.11 5.13
C LEU A 213 20.71 -29.07 6.03
N LEU A 214 20.88 -29.17 7.34
CA LEU A 214 20.31 -28.23 8.29
C LEU A 214 20.80 -26.79 8.07
N SER A 215 22.10 -26.61 7.81
CA SER A 215 22.66 -25.29 7.53
C SER A 215 22.05 -24.68 6.27
N LYS A 216 21.90 -25.47 5.20
CA LYS A 216 21.25 -24.99 3.97
C LYS A 216 19.79 -24.62 4.21
N LEU A 217 19.05 -25.45 4.95
CA LEU A 217 17.66 -25.16 5.29
C LEU A 217 17.52 -23.86 6.11
N ASN A 218 18.43 -23.62 7.06
CA ASN A 218 18.44 -22.36 7.83
C ASN A 218 18.81 -21.15 6.97
N GLU A 219 19.77 -21.29 6.04
CA GLU A 219 20.13 -20.24 5.08
C GLU A 219 18.95 -19.90 4.16
N GLY A 220 18.33 -20.90 3.53
CA GLY A 220 17.15 -20.70 2.68
C GLY A 220 15.97 -20.13 3.46
N LEU A 221 15.75 -20.57 4.70
CA LEU A 221 14.70 -20.01 5.56
C LEU A 221 14.94 -18.53 5.88
N ALA A 222 16.19 -18.13 6.16
CA ALA A 222 16.54 -16.73 6.38
C ALA A 222 16.30 -15.87 5.13
N ILE A 223 16.63 -16.39 3.94
CA ILE A 223 16.39 -15.71 2.65
C ILE A 223 14.89 -15.51 2.40
N VAL A 224 14.09 -16.58 2.51
CA VAL A 224 12.64 -16.57 2.29
C VAL A 224 11.90 -15.68 3.29
N ILE A 225 12.45 -15.48 4.49
CA ILE A 225 11.93 -14.52 5.46
C ILE A 225 12.30 -13.08 5.05
N ALA A 226 13.54 -12.85 4.62
CA ALA A 226 14.05 -11.51 4.30
C ALA A 226 13.48 -10.92 3.00
N ASP A 227 13.20 -11.75 1.99
CA ASP A 227 12.69 -11.32 0.68
C ASP A 227 11.17 -11.10 0.64
N GLY A 228 10.46 -11.47 1.71
CA GLY A 228 9.00 -11.35 1.84
C GLY A 228 8.21 -12.56 1.33
N THR A 229 8.87 -13.60 0.83
CA THR A 229 8.22 -14.83 0.34
C THR A 229 7.47 -15.54 1.47
N TYR A 230 8.04 -15.59 2.69
CA TYR A 230 7.37 -16.11 3.88
C TYR A 230 6.05 -15.37 4.15
N ALA A 231 6.05 -14.04 4.09
CA ALA A 231 4.86 -13.23 4.35
C ALA A 231 3.76 -13.49 3.31
N SER A 232 4.13 -13.65 2.03
CA SER A 232 3.19 -14.00 0.97
C SER A 232 2.56 -15.37 1.17
N LEU A 233 3.36 -16.39 1.54
CA LEU A 233 2.87 -17.72 1.87
C LEU A 233 1.99 -17.69 3.12
N TYR A 234 2.34 -16.89 4.11
CA TYR A 234 1.54 -16.72 5.31
C TYR A 234 0.17 -16.12 4.98
N ASP A 235 0.10 -15.04 4.21
CA ASP A 235 -1.17 -14.43 3.80
C ASP A 235 -2.02 -15.35 2.94
N LYS A 236 -1.41 -16.10 2.01
CA LYS A 236 -2.10 -17.10 1.18
C LYS A 236 -2.84 -18.14 2.03
N TRP A 237 -2.18 -18.66 3.06
CA TRP A 237 -2.69 -19.78 3.85
C TRP A 237 -3.51 -19.36 5.06
N PHE A 238 -3.18 -18.25 5.73
CA PHE A 238 -3.85 -17.78 6.94
C PHE A 238 -4.82 -16.60 6.71
N GLY A 239 -4.62 -15.81 5.65
CA GLY A 239 -5.48 -14.65 5.33
C GLY A 239 -6.98 -15.00 5.20
N PRO A 240 -7.37 -16.09 4.51
CA PRO A 240 -8.78 -16.51 4.42
C PRO A 240 -9.37 -17.09 5.72
N ILE A 241 -8.52 -17.40 6.71
CA ILE A 241 -8.90 -18.06 7.97
C ILE A 241 -9.20 -17.04 9.06
N LEU A 242 -8.47 -15.92 9.06
CA LEU A 242 -8.73 -14.81 9.97
C LEU A 242 -10.04 -14.12 9.57
N PRO A 243 -11.03 -13.98 10.49
CA PRO A 243 -12.29 -13.35 10.17
C PRO A 243 -12.06 -11.89 9.79
N SER A 244 -12.37 -11.52 8.55
CA SER A 244 -12.67 -10.11 8.24
C SER A 244 -14.00 -9.76 8.90
N PRO A 245 -14.07 -8.70 9.72
CA PRO A 245 -15.30 -8.36 10.42
C PRO A 245 -16.42 -8.12 9.40
N SER A 246 -17.53 -8.85 9.54
CA SER A 246 -18.73 -8.58 8.76
C SER A 246 -19.38 -7.29 9.27
N PRO A 247 -19.72 -6.34 8.38
CA PRO A 247 -20.22 -5.04 8.81
C PRO A 247 -21.59 -5.19 9.49
N SER A 248 -21.75 -4.51 10.61
CA SER A 248 -22.98 -4.51 11.39
C SER A 248 -24.16 -3.91 10.61
N ALA A 249 -25.39 -4.30 10.94
CA ALA A 249 -26.60 -3.76 10.30
C ALA A 249 -26.69 -2.21 10.34
N LYS A 250 -26.04 -1.57 11.33
CA LYS A 250 -25.94 -0.11 11.43
C LYS A 250 -25.02 0.50 10.38
N GLU A 251 -23.95 -0.19 10.00
CA GLU A 251 -23.01 0.27 8.96
C GLU A 251 -23.63 0.14 7.57
N VAL A 252 -24.35 -0.95 7.31
CA VAL A 252 -25.12 -1.13 6.06
C VAL A 252 -26.16 -0.02 5.90
N LEU A 253 -26.90 0.32 6.96
CA LEU A 253 -27.90 1.39 6.93
C LEU A 253 -27.27 2.78 6.71
N ARG A 254 -26.08 3.03 7.28
CA ARG A 254 -25.33 4.27 7.08
C ARG A 254 -24.93 4.43 5.61
N VAL A 255 -24.37 3.39 4.99
CA VAL A 255 -24.00 3.40 3.57
C VAL A 255 -25.22 3.59 2.67
N ALA A 256 -26.35 2.93 2.97
CA ALA A 256 -27.58 3.10 2.18
C ALA A 256 -28.11 4.55 2.20
N LEU A 257 -28.05 5.22 3.37
CA LEU A 257 -28.46 6.63 3.49
C LEU A 257 -27.57 7.57 2.66
N PHE A 258 -26.26 7.31 2.60
CA PHE A 258 -25.32 8.08 1.77
C PHE A 258 -25.62 7.99 0.27
N ILE A 259 -26.27 6.92 -0.20
CA ILE A 259 -26.64 6.76 -1.61
C ILE A 259 -28.01 7.39 -1.91
N ILE A 260 -28.97 7.29 -0.99
CA ILE A 260 -30.36 7.74 -1.23
C ILE A 260 -30.48 9.27 -1.20
N ILE A 261 -29.76 9.95 -0.30
CA ILE A 261 -29.85 11.41 -0.13
C ILE A 261 -29.40 12.19 -1.39
N PRO A 262 -28.26 11.88 -2.04
CA PRO A 262 -27.86 12.54 -3.28
C PRO A 262 -28.87 12.38 -4.41
N ILE A 263 -29.50 11.21 -4.53
CA ILE A 263 -30.48 10.91 -5.58
C ILE A 263 -31.72 11.82 -5.42
N VAL A 264 -32.19 12.01 -4.18
CA VAL A 264 -33.33 12.91 -3.90
C VAL A 264 -32.97 14.36 -4.20
N ILE A 265 -31.77 14.81 -3.84
CA ILE A 265 -31.30 16.18 -4.13
C ILE A 265 -31.24 16.41 -5.65
N LEU A 266 -30.75 15.44 -6.42
CA LEU A 266 -30.67 15.52 -7.87
C LEU A 266 -32.05 15.68 -8.51
N ILE A 267 -33.06 14.94 -8.04
CA ILE A 267 -34.44 15.06 -8.50
C ILE A 267 -35.01 16.46 -8.25
N CYS A 268 -34.74 17.04 -7.07
CA CYS A 268 -35.17 18.40 -6.74
C CYS A 268 -34.53 19.48 -7.63
N ILE A 269 -33.23 19.32 -7.96
CA ILE A 269 -32.52 20.25 -8.85
C ILE A 269 -33.12 20.22 -10.25
N ILE A 270 -33.41 19.03 -10.77
CA ILE A 270 -34.04 18.87 -12.10
C ILE A 270 -35.41 19.56 -12.13
N ALA A 271 -36.23 19.37 -11.10
CA ALA A 271 -37.54 20.02 -11.00
C ALA A 271 -37.44 21.56 -10.98
N LEU A 272 -36.48 22.11 -10.22
CA LEU A 272 -36.23 23.56 -10.16
C LEU A 272 -35.79 24.13 -11.52
N PHE A 273 -34.97 23.39 -12.25
CA PHE A 273 -34.51 23.80 -13.57
C PHE A 273 -35.65 23.87 -14.58
N LEU A 274 -36.53 22.86 -14.59
CA LEU A 274 -37.69 22.83 -15.48
C LEU A 274 -38.64 24.01 -15.20
N MET A 275 -38.88 24.35 -13.93
CA MET A 275 -39.77 25.46 -13.55
C MET A 275 -39.20 26.84 -13.97
N LYS A 276 -37.88 27.06 -13.85
CA LYS A 276 -37.25 28.32 -14.29
C LYS A 276 -37.29 28.52 -15.81
N ARG A 277 -37.24 27.44 -16.58
CA ARG A 277 -37.32 27.49 -18.04
C ARG A 277 -38.69 27.97 -18.52
N GLU A 278 -39.76 27.53 -17.87
CA GLU A 278 -41.14 27.94 -18.16
C GLU A 278 -41.36 29.46 -17.99
N VAL A 279 -40.80 30.04 -16.91
CA VAL A 279 -40.97 31.46 -16.57
C VAL A 279 -40.29 32.39 -17.57
N ARG A 280 -39.10 32.02 -18.08
CA ARG A 280 -38.36 32.82 -19.08
C ARG A 280 -39.07 32.93 -20.42
N ASN A 281 -39.75 31.87 -20.85
CA ASN A 281 -40.44 31.88 -22.14
C ASN A 281 -41.61 32.89 -22.16
N LYS A 282 -42.33 33.05 -21.04
CA LYS A 282 -43.45 33.98 -20.95
C LYS A 282 -43.03 35.45 -20.88
N THR A 283 -41.85 35.76 -20.36
CA THR A 283 -41.35 37.15 -20.23
C THR A 283 -40.81 37.73 -21.53
N ALA A 284 -40.37 36.90 -22.48
CA ALA A 284 -39.81 37.35 -23.76
C ALA A 284 -40.88 37.85 -24.75
N ILE A 285 -42.07 37.26 -24.73
CA ILE A 285 -43.15 37.55 -25.68
C ILE A 285 -43.69 38.99 -25.49
N LEU A 286 -43.81 39.46 -24.25
CA LEU A 286 -44.35 40.79 -23.94
C LEU A 286 -43.41 41.96 -24.33
N ARG A 287 -42.12 41.68 -24.50
CA ARG A 287 -41.09 42.73 -24.67
C ARG A 287 -40.92 43.18 -26.12
N ASN A 288 -41.30 42.33 -27.08
CA ASN A 288 -41.18 42.63 -28.51
C ASN A 288 -42.24 43.61 -29.03
N GLU A 289 -43.44 43.62 -28.43
CA GLU A 289 -44.57 44.39 -28.96
C GLU A 289 -44.44 45.92 -28.73
N ILE A 290 -43.66 46.33 -27.73
CA ILE A 290 -43.48 47.75 -27.35
C ILE A 290 -42.36 48.43 -28.15
N PHE A 291 -41.45 47.67 -28.76
CA PHE A 291 -40.24 48.20 -29.40
C PHE A 291 -40.46 48.66 -30.86
N GLU A 292 -41.39 48.04 -31.59
CA GLU A 292 -41.53 48.23 -33.04
C GLU A 292 -42.06 49.61 -33.48
N ARG A 293 -42.84 50.31 -32.63
CA ARG A 293 -43.61 51.49 -33.08
C ARG A 293 -42.85 52.82 -33.07
N THR A 294 -41.72 52.89 -32.39
CA THR A 294 -41.00 54.17 -32.15
C THR A 294 -39.81 54.37 -33.08
N GLN A 295 -39.27 53.30 -33.70
CA GLN A 295 -38.06 53.37 -34.53
C GLN A 295 -38.26 53.86 -35.97
N ALA A 296 -39.43 53.63 -36.59
CA ALA A 296 -39.58 53.76 -38.04
C ALA A 296 -39.45 55.19 -38.61
N GLN A 297 -39.54 56.23 -37.78
CA GLN A 297 -39.66 57.62 -38.26
C GLN A 297 -38.33 58.41 -38.26
N LEU A 298 -37.29 57.95 -37.55
CA LEU A 298 -36.00 58.64 -37.44
C LEU A 298 -34.91 58.06 -38.36
N GLU A 299 -35.16 56.90 -38.98
CA GLU A 299 -34.14 56.11 -39.68
C GLU A 299 -33.72 56.68 -41.05
N LEU A 300 -34.61 57.32 -41.81
CA LEU A 300 -34.36 57.52 -43.25
C LEU A 300 -33.28 58.58 -43.59
N ASN A 301 -33.05 59.57 -42.73
CA ASN A 301 -32.05 60.64 -42.99
C ASN A 301 -30.72 60.46 -42.25
N ASP A 302 -30.67 59.62 -41.21
CA ASP A 302 -29.44 59.24 -40.49
C ASP A 302 -28.69 58.12 -41.24
N GLU A 303 -29.41 57.29 -42.01
CA GLU A 303 -28.93 56.06 -42.64
C GLU A 303 -27.73 56.24 -43.60
N LYS A 304 -27.69 57.35 -44.36
CA LYS A 304 -26.71 57.52 -45.45
C LYS A 304 -25.33 58.01 -44.99
N ASP A 305 -25.29 58.94 -44.04
CA ASP A 305 -24.03 59.45 -43.46
C ASP A 305 -23.48 58.51 -42.37
N ARG A 306 -24.38 57.77 -41.71
CA ARG A 306 -24.05 56.72 -40.75
C ARG A 306 -23.37 55.52 -41.43
N TYR A 307 -23.81 55.10 -42.62
CA TYR A 307 -23.22 53.93 -43.29
C TYR A 307 -21.72 54.09 -43.55
N THR A 308 -21.30 55.19 -44.19
CA THR A 308 -19.89 55.44 -44.54
C THR A 308 -19.02 55.63 -43.30
N SER A 309 -19.52 56.37 -42.31
CA SER A 309 -18.80 56.60 -41.06
C SER A 309 -18.64 55.32 -40.22
N LEU A 310 -19.67 54.47 -40.18
CA LEU A 310 -19.61 53.19 -39.47
C LEU A 310 -18.69 52.19 -40.15
N PHE A 311 -18.68 52.14 -41.49
CA PHE A 311 -17.83 51.23 -42.26
C PHE A 311 -16.33 51.51 -42.03
N GLU A 312 -15.94 52.78 -42.02
CA GLU A 312 -14.56 53.19 -41.74
C GLU A 312 -14.20 53.20 -40.25
N ALA A 313 -15.15 53.44 -39.34
CA ALA A 313 -14.87 53.44 -37.90
C ALA A 313 -14.68 52.04 -37.28
N VAL A 314 -14.93 50.95 -38.03
CA VAL A 314 -14.69 49.59 -37.53
C VAL A 314 -13.19 49.38 -37.30
N MET A 315 -12.78 49.15 -36.06
CA MET A 315 -11.38 48.91 -35.66
C MET A 315 -10.77 47.60 -36.21
N GLY A 316 -11.55 46.79 -36.90
CA GLY A 316 -11.13 45.49 -37.44
C GLY A 316 -11.03 45.51 -38.98
N PRO A 317 -10.18 44.67 -39.58
CA PRO A 317 -10.13 44.47 -41.02
C PRO A 317 -11.50 43.98 -41.53
N LEU A 318 -12.01 44.64 -42.56
CA LEU A 318 -13.34 44.38 -43.09
C LEU A 318 -13.29 44.29 -44.62
N LEU A 319 -13.77 43.17 -45.15
CA LEU A 319 -13.87 42.91 -46.59
C LEU A 319 -15.33 42.62 -46.95
N VAL A 320 -15.78 43.19 -48.06
CA VAL A 320 -17.05 42.82 -48.70
C VAL A 320 -16.72 42.16 -50.02
N ALA A 321 -17.22 40.96 -50.25
CA ALA A 321 -17.11 40.23 -51.50
C ALA A 321 -18.49 39.94 -52.09
N ASP A 322 -18.56 39.81 -53.41
CA ASP A 322 -19.72 39.25 -54.07
C ASP A 322 -19.81 37.75 -53.73
N ALA A 323 -20.98 37.31 -53.25
CA ALA A 323 -21.14 35.96 -52.71
C ALA A 323 -21.22 34.88 -53.80
N ASP A 324 -21.60 35.26 -55.02
CA ASP A 324 -21.76 34.32 -56.15
C ASP A 324 -20.41 34.09 -56.85
N THR A 325 -19.59 35.13 -56.94
CA THR A 325 -18.29 35.11 -57.62
C THR A 325 -17.09 35.03 -56.68
N GLY A 326 -17.25 35.34 -55.39
CA GLY A 326 -16.17 35.38 -54.40
C GLY A 326 -15.20 36.56 -54.57
N ILE A 327 -15.50 37.50 -55.46
CA ILE A 327 -14.65 38.66 -55.78
C ILE A 327 -14.87 39.76 -54.74
N ILE A 328 -13.78 40.29 -54.16
CA ILE A 328 -13.85 41.40 -53.21
C ILE A 328 -14.32 42.67 -53.94
N VAL A 329 -15.40 43.28 -53.45
CA VAL A 329 -16.00 44.50 -54.01
C VAL A 329 -15.66 45.75 -53.19
N GLU A 330 -15.39 45.61 -51.89
CA GLU A 330 -15.12 46.73 -50.99
C GLU A 330 -14.21 46.30 -49.83
N CYS A 331 -13.43 47.23 -49.29
CA CYS A 331 -12.64 47.03 -48.06
C CYS A 331 -12.49 48.35 -47.31
N ASN A 332 -12.32 48.29 -45.98
CA ASN A 332 -12.00 49.47 -45.16
C ASN A 332 -10.48 49.69 -45.07
N HIS A 333 -10.05 50.86 -44.60
CA HIS A 333 -8.62 51.19 -44.48
C HIS A 333 -7.85 50.24 -43.53
N VAL A 334 -8.53 49.67 -42.52
CA VAL A 334 -7.92 48.70 -41.60
C VAL A 334 -7.57 47.39 -42.33
N ALA A 335 -8.39 46.96 -43.30
CA ALA A 335 -8.08 45.82 -44.14
C ALA A 335 -6.85 46.06 -45.02
N GLU A 336 -6.69 47.27 -45.56
CA GLU A 336 -5.50 47.60 -46.36
C GLU A 336 -4.21 47.42 -45.56
N ALA A 337 -4.20 47.94 -44.33
CA ALA A 337 -3.07 47.80 -43.41
C ALA A 337 -2.84 46.34 -42.99
N PHE A 338 -3.90 45.59 -42.71
CA PHE A 338 -3.83 44.21 -42.23
C PHE A 338 -3.28 43.23 -43.28
N PHE A 339 -3.76 43.34 -44.53
CA PHE A 339 -3.32 42.47 -45.62
C PHE A 339 -2.05 42.98 -46.32
N GLY A 340 -1.59 44.20 -46.00
CA GLY A 340 -0.43 44.83 -46.64
C GLY A 340 -0.67 45.16 -48.11
N ARG A 341 -1.93 45.32 -48.54
CA ARG A 341 -2.34 45.59 -49.92
C ARG A 341 -3.25 46.80 -49.93
N SER A 342 -3.04 47.72 -50.87
CA SER A 342 -3.98 48.84 -51.05
C SER A 342 -5.36 48.32 -51.50
N ARG A 343 -6.38 49.15 -51.36
CA ARG A 343 -7.76 48.88 -51.78
C ARG A 343 -7.83 48.46 -53.24
N SER A 344 -7.02 49.08 -54.11
CA SER A 344 -6.92 48.71 -55.53
C SER A 344 -6.26 47.34 -55.77
N GLY A 345 -5.51 46.82 -54.80
CA GLY A 345 -4.92 45.47 -54.84
C GLY A 345 -5.74 44.39 -54.11
N LEU A 346 -6.75 44.79 -53.34
CA LEU A 346 -7.70 43.90 -52.66
C LEU A 346 -9.02 43.78 -53.44
N VAL A 347 -9.59 44.90 -53.88
CA VAL A 347 -10.82 44.94 -54.67
C VAL A 347 -10.56 44.35 -56.05
N GLY A 348 -11.39 43.40 -56.47
CA GLY A 348 -11.22 42.62 -57.70
C GLY A 348 -10.47 41.29 -57.51
N LEU A 349 -9.83 41.06 -56.37
CA LEU A 349 -9.18 39.79 -56.05
C LEU A 349 -10.23 38.76 -55.58
N HIS A 350 -10.05 37.48 -55.90
CA HIS A 350 -10.92 36.44 -55.37
C HIS A 350 -10.52 36.11 -53.92
N GLN A 351 -11.47 36.14 -52.98
CA GLN A 351 -11.18 36.05 -51.54
C GLN A 351 -10.39 34.79 -51.14
N SER A 352 -10.57 33.67 -51.85
CA SER A 352 -9.84 32.41 -51.58
C SER A 352 -8.33 32.50 -51.78
N GLU A 353 -7.83 33.48 -52.54
CA GLU A 353 -6.40 33.71 -52.76
C GLU A 353 -5.69 34.23 -51.49
N LEU A 354 -6.44 34.77 -50.54
CA LEU A 354 -5.92 35.22 -49.24
C LEU A 354 -5.75 34.06 -48.24
N HIS A 355 -6.35 32.89 -48.50
CA HIS A 355 -6.31 31.74 -47.62
C HIS A 355 -5.20 30.76 -47.99
N VAL A 356 -4.57 30.18 -46.97
CA VAL A 356 -3.52 29.15 -47.13
C VAL A 356 -3.94 27.86 -46.44
N ASP A 357 -3.72 26.73 -47.12
CA ASP A 357 -3.90 25.42 -46.51
C ASP A 357 -2.77 25.18 -45.50
N ALA A 358 -3.12 25.02 -44.22
CA ALA A 358 -2.17 24.61 -43.20
C ALA A 358 -1.66 23.19 -43.51
N GLN A 359 -0.36 23.05 -43.78
CA GLN A 359 0.28 21.75 -43.86
C GLN A 359 0.19 21.06 -42.49
N GLY A 360 -0.53 19.94 -42.40
CA GLY A 360 -0.51 19.04 -41.24
C GLY A 360 -1.77 18.94 -40.38
N LEU A 361 -2.86 19.68 -40.65
CA LEU A 361 -4.11 19.61 -39.87
C LEU A 361 -5.32 19.21 -40.76
N PRO A 362 -5.75 17.93 -40.78
CA PRO A 362 -6.76 17.42 -41.71
C PRO A 362 -8.15 18.05 -41.57
N GLU A 363 -8.56 18.43 -40.37
CA GLU A 363 -9.89 19.01 -40.09
C GLU A 363 -10.09 20.41 -40.68
N ARG A 364 -9.00 21.14 -40.95
CA ARG A 364 -9.05 22.53 -41.44
C ARG A 364 -8.94 22.65 -42.98
N ARG A 365 -8.80 21.53 -43.72
CA ARG A 365 -8.81 21.46 -45.20
C ARG A 365 -10.19 21.70 -45.84
N ALA A 366 -11.28 21.48 -45.09
CA ALA A 366 -12.63 21.59 -45.65
C ALA A 366 -13.02 23.03 -46.02
N LEU A 367 -12.50 24.00 -45.28
CA LEU A 367 -12.85 25.42 -45.39
C LEU A 367 -12.42 26.07 -46.71
N THR A 368 -11.19 25.82 -47.17
CA THR A 368 -10.68 26.35 -48.44
C THR A 368 -11.46 25.80 -49.65
N GLN A 369 -12.03 24.60 -49.53
CA GLN A 369 -12.90 24.00 -50.54
C GLN A 369 -14.34 24.51 -50.47
N ASP A 370 -14.84 24.88 -49.29
CA ASP A 370 -16.19 25.44 -49.10
C ASP A 370 -16.29 26.89 -49.62
N PHE A 371 -15.23 27.70 -49.46
CA PHE A 371 -15.13 29.03 -50.08
C PHE A 371 -15.11 28.96 -51.62
N LYS A 372 -14.57 27.89 -52.22
CA LYS A 372 -14.58 27.67 -53.68
C LYS A 372 -15.94 27.19 -54.23
N LYS A 373 -16.88 26.79 -53.37
CA LYS A 373 -18.18 26.21 -53.77
C LYS A 373 -19.38 27.15 -53.54
N ALA A 374 -19.15 28.42 -53.18
CA ALA A 374 -20.18 29.45 -52.98
C ALA A 374 -21.37 29.02 -52.08
N LYS A 375 -21.16 28.06 -51.15
CA LYS A 375 -22.17 27.72 -50.15
C LYS A 375 -22.05 28.69 -48.98
N VAL A 376 -23.04 29.57 -48.88
CA VAL A 376 -23.29 30.48 -47.76
C VAL A 376 -23.01 29.80 -46.42
N LEU A 377 -22.02 30.30 -45.67
CA LEU A 377 -21.76 29.90 -44.29
C LEU A 377 -22.45 30.93 -43.36
N PRO A 378 -23.59 30.60 -42.72
CA PRO A 378 -24.26 31.54 -41.85
C PRO A 378 -23.56 31.60 -40.49
N GLY A 379 -22.79 32.68 -40.25
CA GLY A 379 -22.56 33.24 -38.93
C GLY A 379 -21.64 32.47 -37.96
N LYS A 380 -20.97 31.40 -38.42
CA LYS A 380 -19.96 30.70 -37.62
C LYS A 380 -18.66 31.50 -37.60
N VAL A 381 -18.01 31.59 -36.45
CA VAL A 381 -16.65 32.09 -36.33
C VAL A 381 -15.73 30.94 -36.69
N GLU A 382 -14.87 31.12 -37.69
CA GLU A 382 -13.96 30.08 -38.17
C GLU A 382 -12.52 30.57 -38.13
N GLU A 383 -11.64 29.74 -37.60
CA GLU A 383 -10.21 30.03 -37.48
C GLU A 383 -9.48 29.52 -38.71
N VAL A 384 -8.81 30.41 -39.44
CA VAL A 384 -8.11 30.09 -40.67
C VAL A 384 -6.74 30.75 -40.71
N PHE A 385 -5.87 30.21 -41.55
CA PHE A 385 -4.58 30.83 -41.85
C PHE A 385 -4.72 31.71 -43.10
N LEU A 386 -4.26 32.95 -42.97
CA LEU A 386 -4.22 33.91 -44.08
C LEU A 386 -2.78 34.21 -44.47
N ARG A 387 -2.59 34.52 -45.74
CA ARG A 387 -1.30 34.97 -46.28
C ARG A 387 -1.37 36.46 -46.59
N CYS A 388 -0.49 37.23 -45.96
CA CYS A 388 -0.32 38.65 -46.23
C CYS A 388 0.60 38.90 -47.44
N ALA A 389 0.69 40.14 -47.91
CA ALA A 389 1.49 40.50 -49.09
C ALA A 389 3.01 40.26 -48.94
N ASP A 390 3.50 40.15 -47.71
CA ASP A 390 4.89 39.89 -47.31
C ASP A 390 5.20 38.39 -47.15
N ASP A 391 4.30 37.50 -47.59
CA ASP A 391 4.36 36.04 -47.41
C ASP A 391 4.27 35.58 -45.93
N ASN A 392 3.97 36.50 -45.00
CA ASN A 392 3.69 36.15 -43.60
C ASN A 392 2.35 35.41 -43.50
N VAL A 393 2.29 34.39 -42.63
CA VAL A 393 1.10 33.57 -42.41
C VAL A 393 0.56 33.84 -41.01
N LEU A 394 -0.65 34.42 -40.94
CA LEU A 394 -1.32 34.76 -39.68
C LEU A 394 -2.46 33.79 -39.39
N LEU A 395 -2.62 33.41 -38.12
CA LEU A 395 -3.82 32.70 -37.66
C LEU A 395 -4.88 33.74 -37.29
N VAL A 396 -6.01 33.71 -38.01
CA VAL A 396 -7.10 34.66 -37.81
C VAL A 396 -8.41 33.97 -37.51
N ALA A 397 -9.24 34.61 -36.68
CA ALA A 397 -10.65 34.28 -36.57
C ALA A 397 -11.45 35.14 -37.55
N ILE A 398 -12.18 34.50 -38.46
CA ILE A 398 -13.05 35.16 -39.43
C ILE A 398 -14.50 34.93 -39.05
N LYS A 399 -15.29 36.00 -39.08
CA LYS A 399 -16.74 35.90 -39.07
C LYS A 399 -17.30 36.49 -40.35
N ALA A 400 -17.93 35.66 -41.15
CA ALA A 400 -18.58 36.09 -42.38
C ALA A 400 -20.11 36.16 -42.21
N LYS A 401 -20.73 37.18 -42.78
CA LYS A 401 -22.18 37.31 -42.88
C LYS A 401 -22.59 37.68 -44.30
N THR A 402 -23.45 36.89 -44.89
CA THR A 402 -24.02 37.17 -46.22
C THR A 402 -25.28 38.03 -46.07
N PHE A 403 -25.44 39.03 -46.93
CA PHE A 403 -26.59 39.92 -46.98
C PHE A 403 -26.94 40.24 -48.44
N ARG A 404 -28.21 40.60 -48.70
CA ARG A 404 -28.63 41.06 -50.03
C ARG A 404 -28.75 42.58 -50.04
N TYR A 405 -28.22 43.21 -51.08
CA TYR A 405 -28.26 44.66 -51.27
C TYR A 405 -28.56 44.97 -52.75
N HIS A 406 -29.64 45.71 -53.03
CA HIS A 406 -30.12 46.05 -54.38
C HIS A 406 -30.15 44.88 -55.40
N GLY A 407 -30.49 43.67 -54.95
CA GLY A 407 -30.59 42.48 -55.79
C GLY A 407 -29.28 41.69 -55.95
N GLN A 408 -28.17 42.18 -55.42
CA GLN A 408 -26.88 41.48 -55.34
C GLN A 408 -26.72 40.77 -53.99
N THR A 409 -26.08 39.61 -53.98
CA THR A 409 -25.76 38.88 -52.75
C THR A 409 -24.31 39.17 -52.38
N LEU A 410 -24.07 39.82 -51.25
CA LEU A 410 -22.74 40.22 -50.77
C LEU A 410 -22.39 39.46 -49.49
N GLN A 411 -21.10 39.21 -49.27
CA GLN A 411 -20.53 38.57 -48.10
C GLN A 411 -19.60 39.56 -47.38
N LEU A 412 -19.92 39.89 -46.14
CA LEU A 412 -19.12 40.73 -45.26
C LEU A 412 -18.26 39.85 -44.35
N GLY A 413 -16.94 39.92 -44.48
CA GLY A 413 -15.97 39.24 -43.61
C GLY A 413 -15.29 40.21 -42.65
N ILE A 414 -15.26 39.87 -41.37
CA ILE A 414 -14.47 40.57 -40.34
C ILE A 414 -13.39 39.62 -39.84
N PHE A 415 -12.17 40.13 -39.76
CA PHE A 415 -10.98 39.35 -39.39
C PHE A 415 -10.45 39.81 -38.04
N ARG A 416 -9.89 38.89 -37.27
CA ARG A 416 -9.18 39.20 -36.03
C ARG A 416 -7.93 38.34 -35.95
N ASP A 417 -6.77 38.97 -35.81
CA ASP A 417 -5.54 38.27 -35.46
C ASP A 417 -5.67 37.65 -34.06
N ILE A 418 -5.42 36.36 -33.97
CA ILE A 418 -5.47 35.60 -32.72
C ILE A 418 -4.15 34.86 -32.45
N THR A 419 -3.06 35.19 -33.16
CA THR A 419 -1.78 34.48 -33.08
C THR A 419 -1.19 34.52 -31.67
N GLU A 420 -0.98 35.71 -31.10
CA GLU A 420 -0.45 35.86 -29.73
C GLU A 420 -1.39 35.25 -28.67
N ALA A 421 -2.69 35.40 -28.84
CA ALA A 421 -3.69 34.88 -27.91
C ALA A 421 -3.67 33.34 -27.88
N TRP A 422 -3.52 32.71 -29.05
CA TRP A 422 -3.44 31.26 -29.18
C TRP A 422 -2.15 30.69 -28.60
N GLU A 423 -0.99 31.32 -28.84
CA GLU A 423 0.28 30.87 -28.27
C GLU A 423 0.31 30.97 -26.74
N ALA A 424 -0.21 32.07 -26.18
CA ALA A 424 -0.31 32.26 -24.74
C ALA A 424 -1.28 31.25 -24.10
N GLU A 425 -2.43 30.97 -24.74
CA GLU A 425 -3.39 29.99 -24.25
C GLU A 425 -2.81 28.57 -24.27
N GLN A 426 -2.09 28.18 -25.33
CA GLN A 426 -1.44 26.87 -25.43
C GLN A 426 -0.32 26.70 -24.39
N ALA A 427 0.51 27.72 -24.17
CA ALA A 427 1.56 27.69 -23.15
C ALA A 427 0.98 27.57 -21.74
N LEU A 428 -0.07 28.34 -21.44
CA LEU A 428 -0.78 28.28 -20.17
C LEU A 428 -1.43 26.91 -19.95
N ARG A 429 -2.05 26.35 -20.99
CA ARG A 429 -2.69 25.02 -20.94
C ARG A 429 -1.67 23.92 -20.68
N LYS A 430 -0.55 23.89 -21.42
CA LYS A 430 0.53 22.91 -21.20
C LYS A 430 1.12 23.00 -19.79
N SER A 431 1.32 24.22 -19.28
CA SER A 431 1.80 24.43 -17.91
C SER A 431 0.78 23.90 -16.88
N LYS A 432 -0.50 24.25 -17.04
CA LYS A 432 -1.58 23.80 -16.15
C LYS A 432 -1.74 22.26 -16.14
N ASP A 433 -1.73 21.63 -17.30
CA ASP A 433 -1.87 20.17 -17.43
C ASP A 433 -0.67 19.43 -16.78
N LEU A 434 0.55 19.97 -16.92
CA LEU A 434 1.74 19.46 -16.25
C LEU A 434 1.62 19.57 -14.72
N TYR A 435 1.24 20.75 -14.21
CA TYR A 435 1.03 20.95 -12.77
C TYR A 435 -0.04 20.01 -12.20
N GLN A 436 -1.16 19.83 -12.89
CA GLN A 436 -2.24 18.94 -12.45
C GLN A 436 -1.78 17.47 -12.41
N THR A 437 -1.00 17.04 -13.41
CA THR A 437 -0.48 15.67 -13.48
C THR A 437 0.53 15.39 -12.35
N LEU A 438 1.41 16.35 -12.05
CA LEU A 438 2.36 16.23 -10.94
C LEU A 438 1.65 16.14 -9.59
N LEU A 439 0.62 16.95 -9.37
CA LEU A 439 -0.16 16.92 -8.13
C LEU A 439 -0.95 15.62 -7.95
N GLN A 440 -1.46 15.03 -9.03
CA GLN A 440 -2.19 13.75 -8.99
C GLN A 440 -1.30 12.53 -8.78
N GLY A 441 -0.03 12.60 -9.22
CA GLY A 441 0.92 11.49 -9.10
C GLY A 441 1.59 11.36 -7.72
N LEU A 442 1.50 12.37 -6.85
CA LEU A 442 2.15 12.33 -5.54
C LEU A 442 1.34 11.51 -4.53
N PRO A 443 2.01 10.68 -3.71
CA PRO A 443 1.32 9.91 -2.69
C PRO A 443 0.89 10.74 -1.47
N ASP A 444 1.34 12.00 -1.36
CA ASP A 444 1.12 12.85 -0.21
C ASP A 444 -0.18 13.67 -0.33
N ILE A 445 -0.80 14.01 0.81
CA ILE A 445 -1.92 14.96 0.85
C ILE A 445 -1.33 16.36 0.88
N ILE A 446 -1.74 17.20 -0.08
CA ILE A 446 -1.27 18.58 -0.18
C ILE A 446 -2.42 19.52 0.14
N MET A 447 -2.21 20.44 1.08
CA MET A 447 -3.18 21.47 1.44
C MET A 447 -2.50 22.84 1.53
N ARG A 448 -3.28 23.91 1.40
CA ARG A 448 -2.82 25.26 1.72
C ARG A 448 -3.75 25.92 2.71
N PHE A 449 -3.17 26.67 3.63
CA PHE A 449 -3.90 27.40 4.67
C PHE A 449 -3.66 28.90 4.59
N ASP A 450 -4.70 29.68 4.87
CA ASP A 450 -4.56 31.10 5.22
C ASP A 450 -4.15 31.29 6.69
N ARG A 451 -4.04 32.54 7.11
CA ARG A 451 -3.57 32.91 8.46
C ARG A 451 -4.53 32.50 9.56
N GLU A 452 -5.80 32.33 9.23
CA GLU A 452 -6.87 31.85 10.10
C GLU A 452 -7.00 30.31 10.09
N GLY A 453 -6.15 29.61 9.33
CA GLY A 453 -6.16 28.15 9.23
C GLY A 453 -7.27 27.60 8.33
N ARG A 454 -7.87 28.43 7.46
CA ARG A 454 -8.88 27.99 6.48
C ARG A 454 -8.19 27.42 5.26
N HIS A 455 -8.77 26.37 4.69
CA HIS A 455 -8.20 25.72 3.52
C HIS A 455 -8.37 26.60 2.27
N LEU A 456 -7.27 27.01 1.66
CA LEU A 456 -7.23 27.67 0.34
C LEU A 456 -7.18 26.64 -0.79
N PHE A 457 -6.62 25.46 -0.50
CA PHE A 457 -6.48 24.35 -1.43
C PHE A 457 -6.41 23.03 -0.65
N ALA A 458 -6.95 21.97 -1.23
CA ALA A 458 -6.73 20.60 -0.79
C ALA A 458 -6.67 19.67 -2.01
N SER A 459 -5.72 18.73 -2.02
CA SER A 459 -5.64 17.69 -3.06
C SER A 459 -6.74 16.66 -2.88
N GLU A 460 -7.26 16.10 -3.98
CA GLU A 460 -8.31 15.06 -4.02
C GLU A 460 -8.01 13.83 -3.14
N LYS A 461 -6.74 13.58 -2.83
CA LYS A 461 -6.34 12.46 -1.99
C LYS A 461 -6.92 12.50 -0.57
N VAL A 462 -7.26 13.68 -0.06
CA VAL A 462 -7.90 13.83 1.25
C VAL A 462 -9.30 13.20 1.29
N GLU A 463 -10.03 13.20 0.17
CA GLU A 463 -11.44 12.78 0.15
C GLU A 463 -11.60 11.31 0.54
N LYS A 464 -10.71 10.47 0.02
CA LYS A 464 -10.72 9.03 0.30
C LYS A 464 -10.43 8.71 1.76
N LEU A 465 -9.69 9.59 2.45
CA LEU A 465 -9.21 9.37 3.81
C LEU A 465 -10.15 9.98 4.85
N ALA A 466 -10.60 11.21 4.61
CA ALA A 466 -11.46 11.97 5.51
C ALA A 466 -12.97 11.75 5.24
N GLY A 467 -13.36 11.25 4.07
CA GLY A 467 -14.77 11.09 3.69
C GLY A 467 -15.50 12.41 3.40
N ILE A 468 -14.77 13.51 3.31
CA ILE A 468 -15.26 14.88 3.07
C ILE A 468 -14.74 15.30 1.69
N SER A 469 -15.59 15.89 0.85
CA SER A 469 -15.15 16.33 -0.49
C SER A 469 -14.26 17.56 -0.42
N VAL A 470 -13.33 17.72 -1.38
CA VAL A 470 -12.40 18.86 -1.44
C VAL A 470 -13.16 20.18 -1.41
N GLU A 471 -14.31 20.29 -2.09
CA GLU A 471 -15.10 21.52 -2.12
C GLU A 471 -15.62 21.93 -0.74
N GLN A 472 -15.81 20.96 0.16
CA GLN A 472 -16.24 21.24 1.52
C GLN A 472 -15.09 21.79 2.37
N PHE A 473 -13.85 21.38 2.10
CA PHE A 473 -12.67 21.90 2.79
C PHE A 473 -12.47 23.38 2.50
N ILE A 474 -12.62 23.79 1.24
CA ILE A 474 -12.27 25.15 0.81
C ILE A 474 -13.02 26.23 1.60
N GLY A 475 -12.26 27.16 2.19
CA GLY A 475 -12.76 28.26 2.99
C GLY A 475 -13.14 27.91 4.44
N LYS A 476 -13.05 26.63 4.83
CA LYS A 476 -13.34 26.19 6.21
C LYS A 476 -12.08 25.83 6.97
N THR A 477 -12.14 25.93 8.29
CA THR A 477 -11.15 25.38 9.22
C THR A 477 -11.44 23.89 9.48
N HIS A 478 -10.45 23.15 10.00
CA HIS A 478 -10.66 21.77 10.44
C HIS A 478 -11.80 21.67 11.48
N ARG A 479 -11.91 22.65 12.37
CA ARG A 479 -12.97 22.72 13.40
C ARG A 479 -14.37 22.85 12.79
N GLU A 480 -14.52 23.71 11.79
CA GLU A 480 -15.80 23.89 11.06
C GLU A 480 -16.18 22.66 10.22
N LEU A 481 -15.24 21.76 9.94
CA LEU A 481 -15.46 20.49 9.25
C LEU A 481 -15.87 19.34 10.19
N GLY A 482 -15.82 19.56 11.50
CA GLY A 482 -16.24 18.58 12.50
C GLY A 482 -15.16 17.57 12.90
N PHE A 483 -13.88 17.87 12.65
CA PHE A 483 -12.78 17.08 13.19
C PHE A 483 -12.70 17.20 14.73
N PRO A 484 -12.12 16.20 15.44
CA PRO A 484 -11.99 16.22 16.89
C PRO A 484 -11.28 17.50 17.40
N GLU A 485 -11.77 18.08 18.50
CA GLU A 485 -11.24 19.34 19.03
C GLU A 485 -9.74 19.27 19.37
N GLU A 486 -9.30 18.17 19.98
CA GLU A 486 -7.90 17.95 20.36
C GLU A 486 -6.96 17.97 19.13
N GLN A 487 -7.40 17.39 18.00
CA GLN A 487 -6.65 17.42 16.74
C GLN A 487 -6.65 18.83 16.12
N CYS A 488 -7.79 19.52 16.16
CA CYS A 488 -7.91 20.88 15.66
C CYS A 488 -6.99 21.84 16.42
N ASP A 489 -6.92 21.74 17.74
CA ASP A 489 -6.05 22.58 18.56
C ASP A 489 -4.57 22.43 18.16
N PHE A 490 -4.13 21.18 17.97
CA PHE A 490 -2.77 20.87 17.52
C PHE A 490 -2.49 21.41 16.10
N TRP A 491 -3.40 21.21 15.15
CA TRP A 491 -3.21 21.67 13.77
C TRP A 491 -3.20 23.19 13.68
N GLU A 492 -4.15 23.86 14.33
CA GLU A 492 -4.27 25.32 14.35
C GLU A 492 -3.04 25.96 15.01
N ALA A 493 -2.52 25.38 16.10
CA ALA A 493 -1.30 25.84 16.75
C ALA A 493 -0.09 25.71 15.81
N SER A 494 0.06 24.57 15.15
CA SER A 494 1.19 24.31 14.23
C SER A 494 1.19 25.24 13.01
N ILE A 495 0.02 25.46 12.40
CA ILE A 495 -0.13 26.41 11.27
C ILE A 495 0.22 27.83 11.70
N ARG A 496 -0.30 28.28 12.86
CA ARG A 496 -0.02 29.60 13.42
C ARG A 496 1.47 29.79 13.68
N GLN A 497 2.13 28.77 14.21
CA GLN A 497 3.56 28.77 14.47
C GLN A 497 4.39 29.10 13.21
N VAL A 498 3.99 28.56 12.04
CA VAL A 498 4.68 28.84 10.77
C VAL A 498 4.48 30.29 10.34
N PHE A 499 3.27 30.84 10.47
CA PHE A 499 3.01 32.26 10.18
C PHE A 499 3.79 33.21 11.10
N GLU A 500 3.99 32.83 12.36
CA GLU A 500 4.72 33.65 13.35
C GLU A 500 6.24 33.57 13.18
N MET A 501 6.77 32.36 12.94
CA MET A 501 8.22 32.14 12.89
C MET A 501 8.81 32.27 11.47
N GLY A 502 7.99 32.17 10.42
CA GLY A 502 8.44 32.21 9.03
C GLY A 502 9.35 31.04 8.63
N ARG A 503 9.31 29.92 9.36
CA ARG A 503 10.14 28.72 9.13
C ARG A 503 9.30 27.45 9.09
N PRO A 504 9.78 26.38 8.45
CA PRO A 504 9.08 25.10 8.41
C PRO A 504 8.82 24.52 9.80
N VAL A 505 7.68 23.85 9.96
CA VAL A 505 7.34 23.02 11.12
C VAL A 505 7.12 21.60 10.63
N ILE A 506 7.74 20.64 11.32
CA ILE A 506 7.62 19.21 11.03
C ILE A 506 7.11 18.55 12.30
N SER A 507 6.03 17.81 12.18
CA SER A 507 5.41 17.10 13.28
C SER A 507 4.79 15.79 12.79
N GLU A 508 4.56 14.86 13.71
CA GLU A 508 3.76 13.66 13.42
C GLU A 508 2.43 13.73 14.16
N PHE A 509 1.37 13.24 13.53
CA PHE A 509 0.08 13.10 14.17
C PHE A 509 -0.67 11.87 13.68
N THR A 510 -1.55 11.38 14.55
CA THR A 510 -2.42 10.25 14.24
C THR A 510 -3.80 10.75 13.84
N PHE A 511 -4.33 10.18 12.76
CA PHE A 511 -5.63 10.50 12.21
C PHE A 511 -6.51 9.24 12.15
N GLU A 512 -7.70 9.34 12.71
CA GLU A 512 -8.71 8.28 12.65
C GLU A 512 -9.55 8.48 11.37
N GLY A 513 -9.12 7.82 10.29
CA GLY A 513 -9.76 7.91 8.98
C GLY A 513 -10.82 6.83 8.75
N LEU A 514 -11.46 6.87 7.58
CA LEU A 514 -12.45 5.85 7.18
C LEU A 514 -11.88 4.44 7.03
N VAL A 515 -10.56 4.34 6.82
CA VAL A 515 -9.83 3.08 6.57
C VAL A 515 -9.09 2.61 7.83
N GLY A 516 -9.32 3.26 8.97
CA GLY A 516 -8.65 3.00 10.25
C GLY A 516 -7.68 4.10 10.67
N THR A 517 -6.87 3.81 11.69
CA THR A 517 -5.86 4.71 12.23
C THR A 517 -4.69 4.88 11.25
N ILE A 518 -4.37 6.12 10.91
CA ILE A 518 -3.29 6.50 9.98
C ILE A 518 -2.31 7.40 10.72
N VAL A 519 -1.01 7.19 10.53
CA VAL A 519 0.04 8.06 11.07
C VAL A 519 0.59 8.93 9.94
N PHE A 520 0.54 10.25 10.12
CA PHE A 520 1.05 11.22 9.15
C PHE A 520 2.37 11.84 9.60
N ASP A 521 3.39 11.84 8.73
CA ASP A 521 4.49 12.81 8.75
C ASP A 521 3.98 14.10 8.12
N TRP A 522 3.88 15.15 8.92
CA TRP A 522 3.23 16.41 8.55
C TRP A 522 4.24 17.55 8.49
N ARG A 523 4.39 18.12 7.29
CA ARG A 523 5.32 19.20 7.02
C ARG A 523 4.56 20.44 6.59
N LEU A 524 4.76 21.51 7.35
CA LEU A 524 4.22 22.83 7.07
C LEU A 524 5.35 23.75 6.59
N LEU A 525 5.16 24.36 5.42
CA LEU A 525 6.13 25.20 4.75
C LEU A 525 5.53 26.61 4.55
N PRO A 526 6.24 27.69 4.93
CA PRO A 526 5.79 29.04 4.67
C PRO A 526 5.93 29.38 3.17
N GLU A 527 4.88 29.92 2.57
CA GLU A 527 4.94 30.53 1.24
C GLU A 527 4.99 32.05 1.41
N THR A 528 6.11 32.67 1.07
CA THR A 528 6.35 34.10 1.32
C THR A 528 6.18 34.97 0.08
N ASP A 529 5.80 36.23 0.29
CA ASP A 529 5.88 37.25 -0.75
C ASP A 529 7.34 37.70 -1.02
N LYS A 530 7.50 38.67 -1.93
CA LYS A 530 8.81 39.24 -2.27
C LYS A 530 9.44 40.07 -1.14
N GLN A 531 8.66 40.39 -0.10
CA GLN A 531 9.05 41.17 1.06
C GLN A 531 9.34 40.28 2.28
N GLY A 532 9.16 38.95 2.16
CA GLY A 532 9.42 37.97 3.21
C GLY A 532 8.25 37.73 4.16
N ALA A 533 7.07 38.30 3.91
CA ALA A 533 5.87 38.03 4.70
C ALA A 533 5.22 36.72 4.25
N VAL A 534 4.82 35.87 5.21
CA VAL A 534 4.14 34.60 4.93
C VAL A 534 2.72 34.87 4.43
N LEU A 535 2.45 34.52 3.17
CA LEU A 535 1.14 34.65 2.50
C LEU A 535 0.22 33.48 2.83
N SER A 536 0.75 32.26 2.77
CA SER A 536 0.05 31.01 3.04
C SER A 536 1.00 29.98 3.62
N VAL A 537 0.42 28.92 4.19
CA VAL A 537 1.18 27.76 4.65
C VAL A 537 0.82 26.57 3.77
N LEU A 538 1.83 26.03 3.08
CA LEU A 538 1.72 24.78 2.33
C LEU A 538 1.92 23.61 3.29
N SER A 539 1.00 22.66 3.24
CA SER A 539 1.01 21.44 4.02
C SER A 539 1.24 20.24 3.13
N ILE A 540 2.14 19.37 3.55
CA ILE A 540 2.39 18.05 2.95
C ILE A 540 2.23 17.03 4.06
N SER A 541 1.22 16.16 3.95
CA SER A 541 0.98 15.07 4.90
C SER A 541 1.24 13.74 4.20
N ARG A 542 2.26 13.02 4.65
CA ARG A 542 2.64 11.71 4.14
C ARG A 542 2.17 10.61 5.06
N ASP A 543 1.47 9.63 4.53
CA ASP A 543 1.14 8.41 5.26
C ASP A 543 2.43 7.61 5.53
N VAL A 544 2.74 7.42 6.81
CA VAL A 544 3.89 6.63 7.30
C VAL A 544 3.42 5.44 8.15
N THR A 545 2.14 5.07 8.05
CA THR A 545 1.52 4.03 8.89
C THR A 545 2.21 2.69 8.72
N GLU A 546 2.44 2.27 7.48
CA GLU A 546 3.14 1.01 7.18
C GLU A 546 4.58 1.03 7.69
N HIS A 547 5.29 2.14 7.50
CA HIS A 547 6.65 2.30 8.00
C HIS A 547 6.72 2.24 9.54
N ARG A 548 5.80 2.90 10.23
CA ARG A 548 5.69 2.87 11.70
C ARG A 548 5.27 1.49 12.21
N ARG A 549 4.36 0.81 11.51
CA ARG A 549 3.95 -0.55 11.85
C ARG A 549 5.10 -1.53 11.68
N LEU A 550 5.80 -1.50 10.55
CA LEU A 550 6.99 -2.33 10.34
C LEU A 550 8.06 -2.04 11.39
N GLN A 551 8.34 -0.78 11.70
CA GLN A 551 9.29 -0.42 12.75
C GLN A 551 8.87 -0.94 14.14
N HIS A 552 7.58 -0.85 14.47
CA HIS A 552 7.05 -1.37 15.72
C HIS A 552 7.08 -2.91 15.77
N ASP A 553 6.72 -3.57 14.67
CA ASP A 553 6.77 -5.03 14.53
C ASP A 553 8.21 -5.53 14.64
N TYR A 554 9.18 -4.84 14.03
CA TYR A 554 10.61 -5.12 14.22
C TYR A 554 11.06 -4.93 15.67
N GLN A 555 10.61 -3.86 16.35
CA GLN A 555 10.90 -3.66 17.77
C GLN A 555 10.30 -4.77 18.64
N ILE A 556 9.07 -5.19 18.37
CA ILE A 556 8.44 -6.31 19.07
C ILE A 556 9.22 -7.59 18.83
N LEU A 557 9.57 -7.91 17.58
CA LEU A 557 10.35 -9.11 17.26
C LEU A 557 11.71 -9.10 17.96
N PHE A 558 12.38 -7.95 17.97
CA PHE A 558 13.65 -7.75 18.66
C PHE A 558 13.53 -7.92 20.18
N ASP A 559 12.51 -7.32 20.80
CA ASP A 559 12.26 -7.35 22.25
C ASP A 559 11.73 -8.71 22.74
N LYS A 560 11.04 -9.45 21.87
CA LYS A 560 10.44 -10.76 22.19
C LYS A 560 11.30 -11.94 21.74
N MET A 561 12.46 -11.69 21.15
CA MET A 561 13.39 -12.76 20.81
C MET A 561 13.92 -13.42 22.09
N LEU A 562 13.95 -14.75 22.12
CA LEU A 562 14.42 -15.53 23.28
C LEU A 562 15.93 -15.77 23.25
N ASP A 563 16.53 -15.67 22.07
CA ASP A 563 17.97 -15.78 21.90
C ASP A 563 18.63 -14.43 22.14
N GLY A 564 19.81 -14.45 22.74
CA GLY A 564 20.61 -13.26 22.96
C GLY A 564 21.06 -12.71 21.62
N PHE A 565 20.85 -11.41 21.40
CA PHE A 565 21.35 -10.69 20.24
C PHE A 565 22.23 -9.56 20.70
N ALA A 566 23.35 -9.40 20.00
CA ALA A 566 24.19 -8.24 20.13
C ALA A 566 24.79 -7.84 18.77
N LEU A 567 24.76 -6.54 18.51
CA LEU A 567 25.47 -5.91 17.40
C LEU A 567 26.75 -5.28 17.95
N HIS A 568 27.87 -5.54 17.28
CA HIS A 568 29.18 -5.07 17.71
C HIS A 568 29.96 -4.43 16.57
N GLU A 569 30.94 -3.60 16.95
CA GLU A 569 31.99 -3.11 16.07
C GLU A 569 33.31 -3.78 16.46
N ILE A 570 33.98 -4.45 15.51
CA ILE A 570 35.29 -5.07 15.77
C ILE A 570 36.38 -3.99 15.82
N ILE A 571 37.33 -4.14 16.73
CA ILE A 571 38.48 -3.24 16.87
C ILE A 571 39.74 -3.97 16.41
N PHE A 572 40.44 -3.37 15.45
CA PHE A 572 41.69 -3.88 14.91
C PHE A 572 42.90 -3.14 15.47
N ASP A 573 44.03 -3.83 15.58
CA ASP A 573 45.33 -3.19 15.81
C ASP A 573 45.89 -2.53 14.53
N ALA A 574 47.05 -1.88 14.65
CA ALA A 574 47.72 -1.22 13.53
C ALA A 574 48.18 -2.19 12.41
N ALA A 575 48.23 -3.50 12.68
CA ALA A 575 48.54 -4.54 11.71
C ALA A 575 47.28 -5.16 11.06
N GLY A 576 46.08 -4.72 11.46
CA GLY A 576 44.80 -5.23 10.97
C GLY A 576 44.35 -6.51 11.66
N LYS A 577 44.94 -6.90 12.80
CA LYS A 577 44.50 -8.06 13.59
C LYS A 577 43.35 -7.65 14.53
N PRO A 578 42.25 -8.43 14.62
CA PRO A 578 41.20 -8.17 15.61
C PRO A 578 41.76 -8.36 17.02
N VAL A 579 41.56 -7.35 17.88
CA VAL A 579 42.09 -7.34 19.26
C VAL A 579 41.01 -7.13 20.31
N ASP A 580 39.85 -6.59 19.93
CA ASP A 580 38.72 -6.34 20.82
C ASP A 580 37.44 -6.11 19.99
N TYR A 581 36.29 -5.93 20.63
CA TYR A 581 35.07 -5.44 19.98
C TYR A 581 34.21 -4.61 20.93
N ARG A 582 33.47 -3.66 20.38
CA ARG A 582 32.59 -2.74 21.11
C ARG A 582 31.14 -3.11 20.94
N PHE A 583 30.36 -3.13 22.03
CA PHE A 583 28.92 -3.31 21.98
C PHE A 583 28.24 -2.06 21.41
N LEU A 584 27.44 -2.22 20.35
CA LEU A 584 26.64 -1.15 19.75
C LEU A 584 25.20 -1.21 20.23
N THR A 585 24.60 -2.41 20.29
CA THR A 585 23.29 -2.63 20.89
C THR A 585 23.14 -4.10 21.29
N ILE A 586 22.25 -4.37 22.25
CA ILE A 586 21.87 -5.71 22.68
C ILE A 586 20.34 -5.80 22.80
N ASN A 587 19.78 -7.00 22.74
CA ASN A 587 18.36 -7.23 23.01
C ASN A 587 18.11 -7.64 24.49
N PRO A 588 16.84 -7.65 24.96
CA PRO A 588 16.52 -8.07 26.32
C PRO A 588 16.92 -9.50 26.68
N ALA A 589 16.93 -10.43 25.72
CA ALA A 589 17.37 -11.80 25.97
C ALA A 589 18.89 -11.90 26.23
N PHE A 590 19.71 -11.06 25.61
CA PHE A 590 21.14 -10.96 25.94
C PHE A 590 21.31 -10.66 27.44
N GLU A 591 20.54 -9.69 27.92
CA GLU A 591 20.52 -9.27 29.32
C GLU A 591 20.17 -10.44 30.26
N GLN A 592 19.14 -11.20 29.90
CA GLN A 592 18.69 -12.35 30.69
C GLN A 592 19.69 -13.51 30.68
N LEU A 593 20.33 -13.78 29.54
CA LEU A 593 21.24 -14.90 29.36
C LEU A 593 22.62 -14.63 29.98
N THR A 594 23.10 -13.39 29.92
CA THR A 594 24.44 -13.00 30.38
C THR A 594 24.42 -12.32 31.76
N GLY A 595 23.27 -11.78 32.18
CA GLY A 595 23.14 -10.99 33.40
C GLY A 595 23.67 -9.55 33.30
N ILE A 596 24.09 -9.11 32.10
CA ILE A 596 24.74 -7.81 31.90
C ILE A 596 23.76 -6.83 31.25
N SER A 597 23.53 -5.68 31.88
CA SER A 597 22.56 -4.70 31.40
C SER A 597 23.03 -3.91 30.18
N THR A 598 22.08 -3.52 29.34
CA THR A 598 22.24 -2.68 28.14
C THR A 598 22.96 -1.38 28.50
N GLU A 599 22.53 -0.74 29.59
CA GLU A 599 23.13 0.48 30.13
C GLU A 599 24.58 0.27 30.57
N ALA A 600 24.95 -0.94 30.98
CA ALA A 600 26.30 -1.25 31.44
C ALA A 600 27.26 -1.58 30.29
N VAL A 601 26.77 -2.03 29.12
CA VAL A 601 27.63 -2.54 28.03
C VAL A 601 27.68 -1.66 26.79
N VAL A 602 26.59 -0.97 26.42
CA VAL A 602 26.55 -0.22 25.16
C VAL A 602 27.63 0.88 25.14
N GLY A 603 28.45 0.86 24.09
CA GLY A 603 29.59 1.76 23.89
C GLY A 603 30.91 1.30 24.51
N LYS A 604 30.92 0.28 25.36
CA LYS A 604 32.12 -0.33 25.97
C LYS A 604 32.64 -1.49 25.14
N THR A 605 33.89 -1.84 25.36
CA THR A 605 34.55 -2.99 24.74
C THR A 605 34.29 -4.28 25.50
N VAL A 606 34.46 -5.45 24.85
CA VAL A 606 34.28 -6.73 25.54
C VAL A 606 35.31 -6.90 26.65
N LEU A 607 36.55 -6.48 26.46
CA LEU A 607 37.58 -6.61 27.50
C LEU A 607 37.39 -5.63 28.67
N GLU A 608 36.58 -4.57 28.52
CA GLU A 608 36.17 -3.70 29.63
C GLU A 608 34.99 -4.29 30.43
N VAL A 609 34.09 -5.01 29.76
CA VAL A 609 32.88 -5.58 30.36
C VAL A 609 33.14 -6.97 30.94
N LEU A 610 33.89 -7.80 30.20
CA LEU A 610 34.28 -9.17 30.48
C LEU A 610 35.80 -9.31 30.29
N PRO A 611 36.62 -8.89 31.27
CA PRO A 611 38.07 -8.82 31.13
C PRO A 611 38.77 -10.15 30.90
N ASN A 612 38.12 -11.28 31.21
CA ASN A 612 38.66 -12.62 31.04
C ASN A 612 38.13 -13.32 29.78
N THR A 613 37.51 -12.56 28.85
CA THR A 613 37.03 -13.08 27.56
C THR A 613 38.15 -13.80 26.82
N GLU A 614 37.85 -15.01 26.37
CA GLU A 614 38.82 -15.85 25.70
C GLU A 614 39.16 -15.34 24.29
N PRO A 615 40.43 -15.44 23.84
CA PRO A 615 40.85 -14.92 22.55
C PRO A 615 40.08 -15.46 21.34
N TYR A 616 39.58 -16.69 21.41
CA TYR A 616 38.87 -17.29 20.28
C TYR A 616 37.54 -16.59 19.97
N TRP A 617 36.90 -15.92 20.94
CA TRP A 617 35.70 -15.11 20.66
C TRP A 617 36.04 -13.94 19.73
N ILE A 618 37.06 -13.17 20.11
CA ILE A 618 37.54 -12.00 19.38
C ILE A 618 38.07 -12.40 18.00
N GLU A 619 38.85 -13.49 17.93
CA GLU A 619 39.39 -13.99 16.67
C GLU A 619 38.28 -14.47 15.73
N THR A 620 37.29 -15.22 16.23
CA THR A 620 36.18 -15.73 15.42
C THR A 620 35.30 -14.60 14.88
N TYR A 621 34.90 -13.66 15.74
CA TYR A 621 34.11 -12.50 15.30
C TYR A 621 34.90 -11.58 14.37
N GLY A 622 36.20 -11.43 14.61
CA GLY A 622 37.09 -10.69 13.72
C GLY A 622 37.20 -11.32 12.34
N GLN A 623 37.24 -12.65 12.23
CA GLN A 623 37.17 -13.33 10.93
C GLN A 623 35.85 -13.06 10.23
N VAL A 624 34.71 -13.16 10.93
CA VAL A 624 33.39 -12.84 10.35
C VAL A 624 33.35 -11.39 9.83
N ALA A 625 33.90 -10.44 10.59
CA ALA A 625 33.95 -9.04 10.19
C ALA A 625 34.89 -8.77 8.99
N LEU A 626 35.96 -9.54 8.84
CA LEU A 626 36.94 -9.41 7.76
C LEU A 626 36.53 -10.13 6.47
N THR A 627 35.96 -11.33 6.58
CA THR A 627 35.64 -12.20 5.44
C THR A 627 34.21 -12.03 4.96
N GLY A 628 33.31 -11.57 5.84
CA GLY A 628 31.88 -11.51 5.58
C GLY A 628 31.18 -12.87 5.61
N THR A 629 31.90 -13.97 5.86
CA THR A 629 31.32 -15.33 5.89
C THR A 629 30.62 -15.58 7.23
N PRO A 630 29.31 -15.86 7.25
CA PRO A 630 28.61 -16.24 8.47
C PRO A 630 29.21 -17.51 9.09
N THR A 631 29.32 -17.56 10.41
CA THR A 631 29.91 -18.71 11.13
C THR A 631 29.01 -19.08 12.30
N VAL A 632 28.72 -20.38 12.42
CA VAL A 632 28.05 -20.98 13.58
C VAL A 632 29.08 -21.79 14.36
N PHE A 633 29.15 -21.59 15.66
CA PHE A 633 30.12 -22.27 16.51
C PHE A 633 29.63 -22.41 17.95
N GLU A 634 30.08 -23.47 18.62
CA GLU A 634 29.81 -23.73 20.03
C GLU A 634 31.06 -23.47 20.85
N GLN A 635 30.95 -22.67 21.91
CA GLN A 635 32.06 -22.41 22.81
C GLN A 635 31.58 -22.21 24.25
N TYR A 636 32.44 -22.55 25.19
CA TYR A 636 32.25 -22.23 26.60
C TYR A 636 32.66 -20.79 26.87
N SER A 637 32.04 -20.11 27.81
CA SER A 637 32.52 -18.84 28.36
C SER A 637 32.87 -19.07 29.83
N ASN A 638 34.15 -18.94 30.18
CA ASN A 638 34.60 -19.10 31.56
C ASN A 638 34.01 -18.02 32.47
N GLU A 639 33.88 -16.80 31.98
CA GLU A 639 33.42 -15.67 32.77
C GLU A 639 31.90 -15.71 33.05
N LEU A 640 31.13 -16.26 32.11
CA LEU A 640 29.69 -16.47 32.28
C LEU A 640 29.33 -17.87 32.80
N GLU A 641 30.32 -18.75 32.94
CA GLU A 641 30.20 -20.16 33.33
C GLU A 641 29.16 -20.95 32.51
N LYS A 642 29.05 -20.66 31.21
CA LYS A 642 28.00 -21.18 30.32
C LYS A 642 28.54 -21.64 28.98
N HIS A 643 27.87 -22.63 28.38
CA HIS A 643 28.08 -23.02 26.99
C HIS A 643 27.09 -22.28 26.09
N PHE A 644 27.60 -21.67 25.03
CA PHE A 644 26.77 -20.99 24.04
C PHE A 644 26.97 -21.62 22.67
N ILE A 645 25.85 -21.80 21.96
CA ILE A 645 25.88 -21.88 20.50
C ILE A 645 25.67 -20.46 19.96
N VAL A 646 26.56 -20.04 19.07
CA VAL A 646 26.56 -18.68 18.52
C VAL A 646 26.56 -18.73 17.01
N THR A 647 25.64 -17.97 16.43
CA THR A 647 25.62 -17.64 15.01
C THR A 647 26.08 -16.19 14.85
N ALA A 648 27.20 -15.98 14.16
CA ALA A 648 27.73 -14.64 13.89
C ALA A 648 27.77 -14.36 12.39
N PHE A 649 27.37 -13.16 12.00
CA PHE A 649 27.35 -12.71 10.61
C PHE A 649 27.69 -11.22 10.49
N LEU A 650 28.14 -10.82 9.29
CA LEU A 650 28.48 -9.44 9.00
C LEU A 650 27.22 -8.58 8.90
N ALA A 651 27.13 -7.51 9.69
CA ALA A 651 26.02 -6.57 9.67
C ALA A 651 26.32 -5.34 8.80
N ALA A 652 27.55 -4.83 8.91
CA ALA A 652 28.09 -3.72 8.10
C ALA A 652 29.63 -3.83 8.07
N PRO A 653 30.34 -3.05 7.25
CA PRO A 653 31.80 -3.06 7.27
C PRO A 653 32.35 -2.83 8.69
N ASN A 654 33.21 -3.75 9.17
CA ASN A 654 33.74 -3.80 10.54
C ASN A 654 32.69 -3.98 11.66
N GLN A 655 31.45 -4.36 11.33
CA GLN A 655 30.41 -4.63 12.30
C GLN A 655 29.85 -6.04 12.11
N PHE A 656 29.70 -6.78 13.20
CA PHE A 656 29.11 -8.10 13.20
C PHE A 656 27.95 -8.16 14.17
N ALA A 657 26.92 -8.92 13.80
CA ALA A 657 25.85 -9.29 14.71
C ALA A 657 26.08 -10.73 15.17
N CYS A 658 25.75 -11.03 16.42
CA CYS A 658 25.68 -12.40 16.90
C CYS A 658 24.31 -12.68 17.53
N ILE A 659 23.81 -13.88 17.26
CA ILE A 659 22.65 -14.48 17.91
C ILE A 659 23.17 -15.70 18.67
N PHE A 660 22.82 -15.83 19.94
CA PHE A 660 23.30 -16.94 20.76
C PHE A 660 22.26 -17.48 21.74
N HIS A 661 22.41 -18.76 22.05
CA HIS A 661 21.56 -19.48 23.00
C HIS A 661 22.40 -20.26 24.00
N ASP A 662 21.94 -20.35 25.25
CA ASP A 662 22.59 -21.08 26.33
C ASP A 662 22.27 -22.58 26.22
N ILE A 663 23.28 -23.38 25.90
CA ILE A 663 23.19 -24.84 25.74
C ILE A 663 23.82 -25.59 26.92
N THR A 664 24.03 -24.93 28.05
CA THR A 664 24.72 -25.51 29.22
C THR A 664 23.99 -26.73 29.77
N SER A 665 22.66 -26.71 29.82
CA SER A 665 21.86 -27.85 30.26
C SER A 665 22.02 -29.06 29.34
N LEU A 666 22.07 -28.81 28.02
CA LEU A 666 22.28 -29.84 27.01
C LEU A 666 23.66 -30.49 27.17
N LYS A 667 24.72 -29.69 27.30
CA LYS A 667 26.09 -30.19 27.49
C LYS A 667 26.26 -31.01 28.77
N LYS A 668 25.65 -30.59 29.88
CA LYS A 668 25.66 -31.37 31.12
C LYS A 668 24.93 -32.70 30.98
N ALA A 669 23.81 -32.72 30.26
CA ALA A 669 23.09 -33.96 30.00
C ALA A 669 23.90 -34.92 29.10
N GLU A 670 24.60 -34.40 28.09
CA GLU A 670 25.51 -35.18 27.24
C GLU A 670 26.67 -35.79 28.04
N GLU A 671 27.28 -35.03 28.97
CA GLU A 671 28.34 -35.51 29.85
C GLU A 671 27.87 -36.55 30.87
N GLU A 672 26.64 -36.47 31.35
CA GLU A 672 26.05 -37.47 32.26
C GLU A 672 25.64 -38.77 31.55
N LEU A 673 25.51 -38.73 30.22
CA LEU A 673 25.19 -39.88 29.36
C LEU A 673 26.44 -40.63 28.84
N MET A 674 27.63 -40.03 28.95
CA MET A 674 28.93 -40.66 28.63
C MET A 674 29.57 -41.30 29.87
#